data_AF-A0A2H0Z1I6-F1
#
_entry.id   AF-A0A2H0Z1I6-F1
#
_cell.length_a   1.000
_cell.length_b   1.000
_cell.length_c   1.000
_cell.angle_alpha   90.00
_cell.angle_beta   90.00
_cell.angle_gamma   90.00
#
_symmetry.space_group_name_H-M   'P 1'
#
loop_
_entity.id
_entity.type
_entity.pdbx_description
1 polymer ?
#
loop_
_entity_poly.entity_id
_entity_poly.type
_entity_poly.pdbx_seq_one_letter_code
_entity_poly.pdbx_strand_id
1 'polypeptide(L)'
;MRQVLKEFKEKNYFELFNSEKFLAKDFAGVFVAGNISPLSWDFQTLGTKKQFQLKDENNDGIYEIKLLIKKDISASDEDKLSTQWKLTKDISSYPQLQSSSVLLDALYNQAIEEMLLDIREDGAFMAGEKWPGVWTRDISYSIHLAFAIINPDAAKTSLLAKIKNGKIIQDTGTGGAWPVSSDRMTWALAAWEIYKVTGDKDWLRKSFSIIKNSALADLETVRDKQTGLFNGESSFLDWREQTYPLWMDPNDIYKSKNLGTNAVHFQTYNILAAMVSELDEDVSGLDEYVSELDEDDSELDEDAFKLEEDASRFISAAEGIQEGMNKLMWIPEKKYFGQYLYGRNYQSLSPKSEALGEALSVLFEIPDSKRQKEIVANTPVTKFGIPCVYPQTPNIPPYHNDAVWAFVQAYWTMASAKVKNEKSVEHGLASIYRAAALFLSNKENFVATSGDYVGTQINSNRQLWSVAGNLAMTYRVFFGMQFEPDKLIFTPFIPKNFSGVRTLSNFKYRNSVLTISVKGFGDGIKTFKLDGKVLKDNFIQTSLEGKHTIEIVMSGKTAKSKFNLVKNGYAPETPKIKLTNGQLSWERIPGAVQYIVYKNGEKFASTKKNIFTCSQKYSLEAYQVKTIDKNSVASFLSEPVTVRREEKIIEMEDYVSTYENKYPNYSGKGYAKIEKHHSDITFPFTTEKEGLYTIDYRYANGNGPINTDNKCAIRSLMVDTQFAGAIVMPQFGENSWNVFNFSNSVQVYLTKGEHTFTLTFRNSDDNMNGEINGALLDYARIRLLK
;
A
#
# COMPACT_ATOMS: atom_id res chain seq x y z
N MET A 1 -26.96 -20.92 -21.83
CA MET A 1 -27.35 -21.29 -20.44
C MET A 1 -28.22 -22.54 -20.33
N ARG A 2 -28.61 -23.20 -21.44
CA ARG A 2 -29.52 -24.36 -21.45
C ARG A 2 -29.20 -25.46 -20.42
N GLN A 3 -27.95 -25.91 -20.33
CA GLN A 3 -27.55 -26.96 -19.38
C GLN A 3 -27.70 -26.50 -17.92
N VAL A 4 -27.22 -25.30 -17.60
CA VAL A 4 -27.32 -24.70 -16.26
C VAL A 4 -28.78 -24.59 -15.82
N LEU A 5 -29.65 -24.05 -16.68
CA LEU A 5 -31.07 -23.88 -16.39
C LEU A 5 -31.81 -25.21 -16.25
N LYS A 6 -31.42 -26.23 -17.02
CA LYS A 6 -31.94 -27.58 -16.86
C LYS A 6 -31.58 -28.14 -15.49
N GLU A 7 -30.33 -28.01 -15.08
CA GLU A 7 -29.87 -28.50 -13.76
C GLU A 7 -30.48 -27.72 -12.60
N PHE A 8 -30.72 -26.42 -12.74
CA PHE A 8 -31.51 -25.66 -11.77
C PHE A 8 -32.92 -26.23 -11.61
N LYS A 9 -33.59 -26.62 -12.69
CA LYS A 9 -34.93 -27.23 -12.60
C LYS A 9 -34.91 -28.64 -12.01
N GLU A 10 -33.91 -29.44 -12.35
CA GLU A 10 -33.85 -30.85 -11.95
C GLU A 10 -33.27 -31.05 -10.55
N LYS A 11 -32.29 -30.24 -10.16
CA LYS A 11 -31.47 -30.44 -8.95
C LYS A 11 -31.49 -29.23 -8.00
N ASN A 12 -32.06 -28.10 -8.41
CA ASN A 12 -32.04 -26.82 -7.69
C ASN A 12 -30.63 -26.17 -7.55
N TYR A 13 -29.62 -26.71 -8.24
CA TYR A 13 -28.25 -26.17 -8.29
C TYR A 13 -27.54 -26.59 -9.57
N PHE A 14 -26.47 -25.89 -9.93
CA PHE A 14 -25.53 -26.24 -10.99
C PHE A 14 -24.14 -26.42 -10.38
N GLU A 15 -23.44 -27.50 -10.74
CA GLU A 15 -22.08 -27.73 -10.29
C GLU A 15 -21.10 -26.96 -11.19
N LEU A 16 -20.39 -26.01 -10.59
CA LEU A 16 -19.35 -25.22 -11.26
C LEU A 16 -18.12 -26.08 -11.55
N PHE A 17 -17.22 -25.58 -12.40
CA PHE A 17 -16.00 -26.30 -12.79
C PHE A 17 -15.06 -26.63 -11.62
N ASN A 18 -15.21 -25.95 -10.48
CA ASN A 18 -14.50 -26.16 -9.22
C ASN A 18 -15.24 -27.13 -8.27
N SER A 19 -16.31 -27.80 -8.74
CA SER A 19 -17.21 -28.66 -7.95
C SER A 19 -18.03 -27.94 -6.87
N GLU A 20 -18.04 -26.61 -6.87
CA GLU A 20 -18.92 -25.82 -6.03
C GLU A 20 -20.37 -25.87 -6.56
N LYS A 21 -21.34 -25.92 -5.66
CA LYS A 21 -22.77 -25.91 -6.03
C LYS A 21 -23.28 -24.48 -6.06
N PHE A 22 -23.52 -23.97 -7.25
CA PHE A 22 -24.18 -22.69 -7.45
C PHE A 22 -25.70 -22.89 -7.45
N LEU A 23 -26.40 -22.35 -6.44
CA LEU A 23 -27.82 -22.62 -6.23
C LEU A 23 -28.68 -21.81 -7.19
N ALA A 24 -29.81 -22.38 -7.62
CA ALA A 24 -30.73 -21.72 -8.54
C ALA A 24 -31.28 -20.39 -7.98
N LYS A 25 -31.50 -20.31 -6.66
CA LYS A 25 -31.99 -19.10 -5.97
C LYS A 25 -30.98 -17.93 -6.01
N ASP A 26 -29.70 -18.23 -6.19
CA ASP A 26 -28.61 -17.24 -6.18
C ASP A 26 -28.30 -16.72 -7.59
N PHE A 27 -29.00 -17.24 -8.61
CA PHE A 27 -28.85 -16.80 -9.99
C PHE A 27 -29.49 -15.43 -10.22
N ALA A 28 -28.67 -14.38 -10.18
CA ALA A 28 -29.11 -13.00 -10.39
C ALA A 28 -29.26 -12.59 -11.88
N GLY A 29 -28.63 -13.33 -12.79
CA GLY A 29 -28.70 -13.10 -14.24
C GLY A 29 -27.39 -13.41 -14.98
N VAL A 30 -27.38 -13.18 -16.29
CA VAL A 30 -26.17 -13.24 -17.13
C VAL A 30 -25.80 -11.83 -17.53
N PHE A 31 -24.54 -11.45 -17.35
CA PHE A 31 -24.04 -10.11 -17.67
C PHE A 31 -22.83 -10.18 -18.60
N VAL A 32 -22.61 -9.13 -19.38
CA VAL A 32 -21.43 -8.97 -20.24
C VAL A 32 -20.50 -7.90 -19.67
N ALA A 33 -19.24 -8.26 -19.49
CA ALA A 33 -18.15 -7.36 -19.13
C ALA A 33 -17.11 -7.33 -20.27
N GLY A 34 -16.32 -6.28 -20.35
CA GLY A 34 -15.35 -6.12 -21.43
C GLY A 34 -14.53 -4.84 -21.31
N ASN A 35 -13.57 -4.68 -22.22
CA ASN A 35 -12.62 -3.56 -22.28
C ASN A 35 -13.03 -2.45 -23.25
N ILE A 36 -14.22 -2.52 -23.86
CA ILE A 36 -14.67 -1.58 -24.88
C ILE A 36 -15.90 -0.85 -24.37
N SER A 37 -15.83 0.48 -24.28
CA SER A 37 -16.97 1.31 -23.88
C SER A 37 -18.23 0.95 -24.70
N PRO A 38 -19.38 0.76 -24.05
CA PRO A 38 -19.67 1.06 -22.65
C PRO A 38 -19.33 -0.04 -21.63
N LEU A 39 -18.73 -1.16 -22.05
CA LEU A 39 -18.37 -2.28 -21.16
C LEU A 39 -17.21 -1.92 -20.23
N SER A 40 -17.22 -2.51 -19.02
CA SER A 40 -16.14 -2.40 -18.04
C SER A 40 -15.80 -3.76 -17.42
N TRP A 41 -14.56 -3.95 -17.00
CA TRP A 41 -14.14 -5.11 -16.17
C TRP A 41 -14.45 -4.96 -14.68
N ASP A 42 -15.14 -3.90 -14.29
CA ASP A 42 -15.68 -3.73 -12.95
C ASP A 42 -16.81 -4.74 -12.72
N PHE A 43 -16.42 -5.95 -12.32
CA PHE A 43 -17.33 -7.03 -11.94
C PHE A 43 -18.08 -6.75 -10.64
N GLN A 44 -17.58 -5.84 -9.80
CA GLN A 44 -18.17 -5.54 -8.50
C GLN A 44 -19.50 -4.79 -8.66
N THR A 45 -19.58 -3.82 -9.57
CA THR A 45 -20.82 -3.10 -9.84
C THR A 45 -21.63 -3.70 -10.99
N LEU A 46 -21.13 -4.74 -11.67
CA LEU A 46 -21.75 -5.29 -12.88
C LEU A 46 -23.21 -5.71 -12.68
N GLY A 47 -23.55 -6.28 -11.52
CA GLY A 47 -24.92 -6.68 -11.19
C GLY A 47 -25.91 -5.51 -11.09
N THR A 48 -25.42 -4.29 -10.84
CA THR A 48 -26.22 -3.05 -10.79
C THR A 48 -26.42 -2.43 -12.19
N LYS A 49 -25.57 -2.78 -13.16
CA LYS A 49 -25.57 -2.23 -14.51
C LYS A 49 -26.54 -3.00 -15.41
N LYS A 50 -27.85 -2.78 -15.21
CA LYS A 50 -28.93 -3.47 -15.95
C LYS A 50 -28.81 -3.36 -17.48
N GLN A 51 -28.17 -2.31 -17.98
CA GLN A 51 -27.86 -2.14 -19.40
C GLN A 51 -26.87 -3.17 -19.98
N PHE A 52 -26.18 -3.95 -19.14
CA PHE A 52 -25.27 -5.03 -19.54
C PHE A 52 -25.80 -6.42 -19.17
N GLN A 53 -27.04 -6.51 -18.68
CA GLN A 53 -27.69 -7.78 -18.41
C GLN A 53 -28.24 -8.37 -19.72
N LEU A 54 -27.79 -9.58 -20.08
CA LEU A 54 -28.35 -10.32 -21.19
C LEU A 54 -29.74 -10.84 -20.83
N LYS A 55 -30.61 -10.94 -21.83
CA LYS A 55 -32.00 -11.38 -21.69
C LYS A 55 -32.27 -12.62 -22.53
N ASP A 56 -33.12 -13.49 -22.02
CA ASP A 56 -33.63 -14.68 -22.69
C ASP A 56 -35.14 -14.49 -22.89
N GLU A 57 -35.53 -13.68 -23.88
CA GLU A 57 -36.92 -13.22 -24.04
C GLU A 57 -37.88 -14.35 -24.41
N ASN A 58 -37.38 -15.39 -25.08
CA ASN A 58 -38.16 -16.55 -25.51
C ASN A 58 -38.04 -17.76 -24.57
N ASN A 59 -37.27 -17.64 -23.47
CA ASN A 59 -37.01 -18.69 -22.48
C ASN A 59 -36.41 -19.98 -23.08
N ASP A 60 -35.62 -19.86 -24.15
CA ASP A 60 -35.01 -21.02 -24.82
C ASP A 60 -33.61 -21.37 -24.26
N GLY A 61 -33.11 -20.56 -23.31
CA GLY A 61 -31.80 -20.70 -22.69
C GLY A 61 -30.64 -20.06 -23.46
N ILE A 62 -30.92 -19.32 -24.53
CA ILE A 62 -30.02 -18.39 -25.22
C ILE A 62 -30.25 -16.99 -24.66
N TYR A 63 -29.18 -16.40 -24.14
CA TYR A 63 -29.19 -15.06 -23.58
C TYR A 63 -28.57 -14.12 -24.59
N GLU A 64 -29.28 -13.05 -24.91
CA GLU A 64 -28.90 -12.08 -25.93
C GLU A 64 -28.89 -10.67 -25.35
N ILE A 65 -28.07 -9.82 -25.94
CA ILE A 65 -28.06 -8.39 -25.66
C ILE A 65 -27.65 -7.65 -26.92
N LYS A 66 -28.27 -6.50 -27.15
CA LYS A 66 -27.83 -5.58 -28.20
C LYS A 66 -26.93 -4.52 -27.57
N LEU A 67 -25.63 -4.67 -27.76
CA LEU A 67 -24.65 -3.66 -27.34
C LEU A 67 -24.43 -2.66 -28.46
N LEU A 68 -24.54 -1.37 -28.13
CA LEU A 68 -24.15 -0.30 -29.03
C LEU A 68 -22.69 0.04 -28.76
N ILE A 69 -21.79 -0.63 -29.48
CA ILE A 69 -20.36 -0.37 -29.42
C ILE A 69 -20.03 0.66 -30.50
N LYS A 70 -19.57 1.85 -30.09
CA LYS A 70 -19.09 2.85 -31.06
C LYS A 70 -17.90 2.26 -31.83
N LYS A 71 -18.00 2.26 -33.17
CA LYS A 71 -17.02 1.63 -34.07
C LYS A 71 -15.73 2.45 -34.24
N ASP A 72 -15.71 3.70 -33.81
CA ASP A 72 -14.50 4.52 -33.81
C ASP A 72 -13.72 4.30 -32.51
N ILE A 73 -12.64 3.52 -32.61
CA ILE A 73 -11.51 3.59 -31.68
C ILE A 73 -10.54 4.66 -32.21
N SER A 74 -11.05 5.88 -32.43
CA SER A 74 -10.25 7.08 -32.18
C SER A 74 -10.59 7.50 -30.76
N ALA A 75 -9.62 8.04 -30.02
CA ALA A 75 -9.84 8.58 -28.67
C ALA A 75 -11.22 9.24 -28.58
N SER A 76 -12.04 8.68 -27.71
CA SER A 76 -13.49 8.80 -27.66
C SER A 76 -14.00 10.24 -27.83
N ASP A 77 -15.14 10.41 -28.49
CA ASP A 77 -15.93 11.66 -28.49
C ASP A 77 -16.24 12.25 -27.10
N GLU A 78 -15.99 11.52 -26.00
CA GLU A 78 -16.08 12.02 -24.62
C GLU A 78 -14.79 12.69 -24.13
N ASP A 79 -13.63 12.28 -24.66
CA ASP A 79 -12.36 12.99 -24.56
C ASP A 79 -12.18 13.74 -25.87
N LYS A 80 -12.71 14.97 -26.00
CA LYS A 80 -12.18 15.89 -27.00
C LYS A 80 -10.67 15.93 -26.74
N LEU A 81 -9.88 15.19 -27.51
CA LEU A 81 -8.43 15.12 -27.37
C LEU A 81 -7.95 16.55 -27.38
N SER A 82 -7.68 17.08 -26.19
CA SER A 82 -7.14 18.42 -26.13
C SER A 82 -5.81 18.34 -26.84
N THR A 83 -5.61 19.20 -27.83
CA THR A 83 -4.33 19.32 -28.54
C THR A 83 -3.51 20.46 -27.96
N GLN A 84 -4.06 21.19 -27.00
CA GLN A 84 -3.44 22.33 -26.34
C GLN A 84 -3.86 22.43 -24.87
N TRP A 85 -2.91 22.73 -24.00
CA TRP A 85 -3.20 23.22 -22.65
C TRP A 85 -3.01 24.73 -22.66
N LYS A 86 -3.89 25.45 -21.94
CA LYS A 86 -3.80 26.89 -21.75
C LYS A 86 -4.12 27.19 -20.30
N LEU A 87 -3.23 27.94 -19.65
CA LEU A 87 -3.44 28.43 -18.29
C LEU A 87 -4.74 29.25 -18.20
N THR A 88 -5.61 28.87 -17.28
CA THR A 88 -6.91 29.49 -17.00
C THR A 88 -7.02 30.08 -15.61
N LYS A 89 -6.23 29.58 -14.64
CA LYS A 89 -6.16 30.11 -13.27
C LYS A 89 -5.01 31.10 -13.10
N ASP A 90 -5.22 32.09 -12.24
CA ASP A 90 -4.14 32.97 -11.79
C ASP A 90 -3.24 32.20 -10.80
N ILE A 91 -1.98 32.03 -11.18
CA ILE A 91 -0.97 31.32 -10.39
C ILE A 91 0.07 32.28 -9.80
N SER A 92 -0.10 33.60 -9.96
CA SER A 92 0.92 34.60 -9.60
C SER A 92 1.25 34.65 -8.10
N SER A 93 0.34 34.18 -7.24
CA SER A 93 0.54 34.06 -5.80
C SER A 93 1.48 32.92 -5.41
N TYR A 94 1.72 31.95 -6.30
CA TYR A 94 2.59 30.80 -6.09
C TYR A 94 4.03 31.08 -6.57
N PRO A 95 5.00 30.24 -6.20
CA PRO A 95 6.36 30.35 -6.73
C PRO A 95 6.35 30.29 -8.27
N GLN A 96 7.19 31.08 -8.92
CA GLN A 96 7.24 31.16 -10.38
C GLN A 96 8.55 30.58 -10.90
N LEU A 97 8.47 29.59 -11.78
CA LEU A 97 9.63 29.00 -12.44
C LEU A 97 9.89 29.69 -13.79
N GLN A 98 11.11 30.18 -13.96
CA GLN A 98 11.67 30.55 -15.26
C GLN A 98 12.89 29.68 -15.54
N SER A 99 12.94 29.01 -16.69
CA SER A 99 14.09 28.21 -17.08
C SER A 99 14.54 28.47 -18.51
N SER A 100 15.67 27.88 -18.88
CA SER A 100 16.12 27.82 -20.28
C SER A 100 15.26 26.88 -21.14
N SER A 101 14.29 26.17 -20.57
CA SER A 101 13.38 25.25 -21.28
C SER A 101 11.94 25.71 -21.11
N VAL A 102 11.38 26.29 -22.18
CA VAL A 102 9.98 26.72 -22.22
C VAL A 102 9.01 25.58 -21.90
N LEU A 103 9.36 24.34 -22.29
CA LEU A 103 8.55 23.17 -21.96
C LEU A 103 8.50 22.90 -20.46
N LEU A 104 9.62 23.02 -19.74
CA LEU A 104 9.62 22.81 -18.29
C LEU A 104 8.80 23.87 -17.57
N ASP A 105 8.89 25.13 -18.01
CA ASP A 105 8.13 26.23 -17.44
C ASP A 105 6.62 26.00 -17.65
N ALA A 106 6.22 25.55 -18.85
CA ALA A 106 4.83 25.22 -19.15
C ALA A 106 4.29 24.05 -18.30
N LEU A 107 5.07 22.97 -18.15
CA LEU A 107 4.68 21.81 -17.36
C LEU A 107 4.61 22.12 -15.85
N TYR A 108 5.49 23.00 -15.36
CA TYR A 108 5.42 23.51 -14.00
C TYR A 108 4.15 24.34 -13.77
N ASN A 109 3.85 25.27 -14.68
CA ASN A 109 2.65 26.10 -14.59
C ASN A 109 1.36 25.26 -14.68
N GLN A 110 1.35 24.23 -15.53
CA GLN A 110 0.27 23.25 -15.60
C GLN A 110 0.08 22.53 -14.26
N ALA A 111 1.15 22.05 -13.63
CA ALA A 111 1.04 21.36 -12.35
C ALA A 111 0.57 22.30 -11.21
N ILE A 112 0.99 23.57 -11.20
CA ILE A 112 0.47 24.56 -10.23
C ILE A 112 -1.02 24.84 -10.47
N GLU A 113 -1.45 24.99 -11.72
CA GLU A 113 -2.87 25.16 -12.04
C GLU A 113 -3.70 23.92 -11.65
N GLU A 114 -3.21 22.72 -11.95
CA GLU A 114 -3.92 21.48 -11.61
C GLU A 114 -4.05 21.32 -10.09
N MET A 115 -2.99 21.59 -9.33
CA MET A 115 -3.05 21.64 -7.86
C MET A 115 -4.14 22.62 -7.37
N LEU A 116 -4.24 23.81 -7.98
CA LEU A 116 -5.28 24.78 -7.66
C LEU A 116 -6.69 24.30 -7.97
N LEU A 117 -6.86 23.61 -9.10
CA LEU A 117 -8.14 23.03 -9.52
C LEU A 117 -8.58 21.87 -8.61
N ASP A 118 -7.64 21.24 -7.93
CA ASP A 118 -7.89 20.16 -6.98
C ASP A 118 -8.15 20.67 -5.55
N ILE A 119 -8.26 21.97 -5.30
CA ILE A 119 -8.69 22.50 -4.00
C ILE A 119 -10.23 22.57 -3.98
N ARG A 120 -10.83 21.90 -2.99
CA ARG A 120 -12.26 21.88 -2.69
C ARG A 120 -12.72 23.17 -2.03
N GLU A 121 -14.04 23.37 -1.96
CA GLU A 121 -14.65 24.52 -1.28
C GLU A 121 -14.32 24.60 0.22
N ASP A 122 -14.10 23.45 0.87
CA ASP A 122 -13.71 23.36 2.29
C ASP A 122 -12.20 23.59 2.52
N GLY A 123 -11.44 23.90 1.47
CA GLY A 123 -10.00 24.14 1.53
C GLY A 123 -9.14 22.87 1.54
N ALA A 124 -9.73 21.67 1.57
CA ALA A 124 -9.00 20.43 1.39
C ALA A 124 -8.68 20.16 -0.08
N PHE A 125 -7.65 19.37 -0.35
CA PHE A 125 -7.37 18.82 -1.66
C PHE A 125 -8.29 17.63 -1.97
N MET A 126 -8.72 17.51 -3.22
CA MET A 126 -9.31 16.29 -3.75
C MET A 126 -8.26 15.43 -4.46
N ALA A 127 -8.56 14.16 -4.68
CA ALA A 127 -7.61 13.23 -5.30
C ALA A 127 -7.44 13.41 -6.83
N GLY A 128 -8.39 14.08 -7.48
CA GLY A 128 -8.27 14.56 -8.86
C GLY A 128 -9.63 14.74 -9.51
N GLU A 129 -9.67 14.99 -10.82
CA GLU A 129 -10.91 15.29 -11.57
C GLU A 129 -12.07 14.33 -11.30
N LYS A 130 -11.79 13.01 -11.29
CA LYS A 130 -12.80 11.98 -11.08
C LYS A 130 -13.01 11.59 -9.62
N TRP A 131 -12.17 12.10 -8.73
CA TRP A 131 -12.09 11.68 -7.33
C TRP A 131 -12.14 12.90 -6.41
N PRO A 132 -13.35 13.41 -6.11
CA PRO A 132 -13.51 14.63 -5.29
C PRO A 132 -13.21 14.41 -3.80
N GLY A 133 -12.94 13.17 -3.37
CA GLY A 133 -12.70 12.82 -1.97
C GLY A 133 -11.25 13.07 -1.52
N VAL A 134 -11.06 13.11 -0.19
CA VAL A 134 -9.74 13.13 0.45
C VAL A 134 -9.41 11.70 0.90
N TRP A 135 -8.33 11.13 0.37
CA TRP A 135 -7.92 9.76 0.65
C TRP A 135 -6.56 9.78 1.34
N THR A 136 -6.37 8.99 2.40
CA THR A 136 -5.23 9.12 3.31
C THR A 136 -3.88 9.01 2.60
N ARG A 137 -3.70 8.02 1.72
CA ARG A 137 -2.45 7.81 1.00
C ARG A 137 -2.22 8.95 0.01
N ASP A 138 -3.23 9.22 -0.80
CA ASP A 138 -3.30 10.24 -1.86
C ASP A 138 -2.77 11.58 -1.42
N ILE A 139 -3.35 12.07 -0.34
CA ILE A 139 -2.94 13.35 0.18
C ILE A 139 -1.56 13.28 0.82
N SER A 140 -1.25 12.22 1.56
CA SER A 140 -0.06 12.17 2.42
C SER A 140 1.25 12.20 1.63
N TYR A 141 1.39 11.33 0.64
CA TYR A 141 2.59 11.34 -0.19
C TYR A 141 2.62 12.56 -1.13
N SER A 142 1.48 13.13 -1.54
CA SER A 142 1.45 14.38 -2.32
C SER A 142 1.95 15.57 -1.51
N ILE A 143 1.59 15.65 -0.23
CA ILE A 143 2.15 16.59 0.75
C ILE A 143 3.65 16.38 0.91
N HIS A 144 4.09 15.14 1.12
CA HIS A 144 5.51 14.81 1.26
C HIS A 144 6.32 15.18 0.00
N LEU A 145 5.78 14.93 -1.20
CA LEU A 145 6.43 15.27 -2.46
C LEU A 145 6.56 16.79 -2.66
N ALA A 146 5.44 17.52 -2.57
CA ALA A 146 5.44 18.95 -2.89
C ALA A 146 4.37 19.80 -2.18
N PHE A 147 3.20 19.29 -1.79
CA PHE A 147 2.12 20.17 -1.34
C PHE A 147 2.37 20.83 0.02
N ALA A 148 3.18 20.24 0.91
CA ALA A 148 3.66 20.93 2.10
C ALA A 148 4.40 22.24 1.77
N ILE A 149 5.16 22.23 0.67
CA ILE A 149 6.00 23.36 0.22
C ILE A 149 5.15 24.49 -0.34
N ILE A 150 4.06 24.16 -1.04
CA ILE A 150 3.33 25.11 -1.90
C ILE A 150 2.09 25.65 -1.19
N ASN A 151 1.34 24.79 -0.49
CA ASN A 151 0.09 25.16 0.17
C ASN A 151 -0.09 24.36 1.48
N PRO A 152 0.67 24.72 2.54
CA PRO A 152 0.63 24.00 3.81
C PRO A 152 -0.74 24.06 4.51
N ASP A 153 -1.53 25.10 4.27
CA ASP A 153 -2.86 25.23 4.92
C ASP A 153 -3.86 24.23 4.35
N ALA A 154 -3.93 24.12 3.02
CA ALA A 154 -4.73 23.07 2.37
C ALA A 154 -4.21 21.67 2.73
N ALA A 155 -2.90 21.50 2.88
CA ALA A 155 -2.29 20.25 3.32
C ALA A 155 -2.75 19.85 4.74
N LYS A 156 -2.67 20.76 5.72
CA LYS A 156 -3.15 20.54 7.10
C LYS A 156 -4.64 20.22 7.11
N THR A 157 -5.45 21.01 6.40
CA THR A 157 -6.91 20.83 6.30
C THR A 157 -7.25 19.44 5.78
N SER A 158 -6.54 18.99 4.74
CA SER A 158 -6.76 17.68 4.12
C SER A 158 -6.36 16.53 5.05
N LEU A 159 -5.23 16.65 5.77
CA LEU A 159 -4.82 15.63 6.75
C LEU A 159 -5.81 15.53 7.92
N LEU A 160 -6.36 16.67 8.36
CA LEU A 160 -7.37 16.71 9.43
C LEU A 160 -8.69 16.03 9.04
N ALA A 161 -9.05 16.04 7.74
CA ALA A 161 -10.20 15.30 7.24
C ALA A 161 -10.04 13.76 7.34
N LYS A 162 -8.84 13.26 7.64
CA LYS A 162 -8.51 11.82 7.72
C LYS A 162 -8.27 11.32 9.14
N ILE A 163 -8.88 11.97 10.13
CA ILE A 163 -8.77 11.60 11.53
C ILE A 163 -10.15 11.26 12.09
N LYS A 164 -10.22 10.21 12.90
CA LYS A 164 -11.38 9.85 13.71
C LYS A 164 -10.91 9.37 15.08
N ASN A 165 -11.52 9.88 16.15
CA ASN A 165 -11.21 9.50 17.55
C ASN A 165 -9.70 9.57 17.85
N GLY A 166 -9.05 10.67 17.45
CA GLY A 166 -7.62 10.88 17.66
C GLY A 166 -6.67 9.92 16.91
N LYS A 167 -7.18 9.12 15.95
CA LYS A 167 -6.41 8.17 15.14
C LYS A 167 -6.55 8.43 13.65
N ILE A 168 -5.55 8.02 12.88
CA ILE A 168 -5.54 8.15 11.43
C ILE A 168 -6.47 7.08 10.81
N ILE A 169 -7.33 7.51 9.90
CA ILE A 169 -8.24 6.63 9.14
C ILE A 169 -7.49 6.01 7.96
N GLN A 170 -7.75 4.74 7.68
CA GLN A 170 -7.37 4.09 6.43
C GLN A 170 -8.56 4.09 5.46
N ASP A 171 -8.33 4.49 4.20
CA ASP A 171 -9.27 4.36 3.09
C ASP A 171 -8.57 4.58 1.74
N THR A 172 -8.96 3.89 0.66
CA THR A 172 -9.61 2.56 0.59
C THR A 172 -8.60 1.44 0.86
N GLY A 173 -9.07 0.21 1.09
CA GLY A 173 -8.18 -0.93 1.32
C GLY A 173 -8.90 -2.28 1.45
N THR A 174 -8.19 -3.38 1.19
CA THR A 174 -8.75 -4.74 1.23
C THR A 174 -9.31 -5.10 2.62
N GLY A 175 -10.36 -5.91 2.69
CA GLY A 175 -10.91 -6.45 3.92
C GLY A 175 -11.62 -5.45 4.85
N GLY A 176 -11.98 -4.28 4.34
CA GLY A 176 -12.43 -3.17 5.18
C GLY A 176 -11.27 -2.33 5.71
N ALA A 177 -10.23 -2.13 4.88
CA ALA A 177 -9.07 -1.28 5.13
C ALA A 177 -8.26 -1.68 6.38
N TRP A 178 -8.21 -0.88 7.45
CA TRP A 178 -7.40 -1.22 8.63
C TRP A 178 -8.04 -2.39 9.42
N PRO A 179 -7.26 -3.42 9.83
CA PRO A 179 -5.81 -3.50 9.86
C PRO A 179 -5.18 -4.26 8.67
N VAL A 180 -5.98 -4.67 7.68
CA VAL A 180 -5.47 -5.38 6.49
C VAL A 180 -4.58 -4.47 5.66
N SER A 181 -4.98 -3.22 5.46
CA SER A 181 -4.13 -2.15 4.94
C SER A 181 -3.68 -1.29 6.12
N SER A 182 -2.37 -1.26 6.40
CA SER A 182 -1.79 -0.58 7.57
C SER A 182 -0.94 0.64 7.20
N ASP A 183 -0.93 1.02 5.92
CA ASP A 183 -0.10 2.09 5.39
C ASP A 183 -0.68 3.50 5.60
N ARG A 184 -1.77 3.63 6.36
CA ARG A 184 -2.29 4.90 6.91
C ARG A 184 -1.19 5.75 7.56
N MET A 185 -0.12 5.12 8.03
CA MET A 185 1.04 5.79 8.60
C MET A 185 1.81 6.67 7.59
N THR A 186 1.47 6.63 6.30
CA THR A 186 1.90 7.65 5.32
C THR A 186 1.55 9.07 5.78
N TRP A 187 0.47 9.23 6.55
CA TRP A 187 0.08 10.48 7.21
C TRP A 187 1.21 11.07 8.08
N ALA A 188 2.01 10.22 8.74
CA ALA A 188 3.14 10.68 9.54
C ALA A 188 4.23 11.35 8.69
N LEU A 189 4.50 10.82 7.49
CA LEU A 189 5.45 11.44 6.55
C LEU A 189 5.00 12.84 6.15
N ALA A 190 3.71 12.98 5.87
CA ALA A 190 3.09 14.24 5.45
C ALA A 190 3.11 15.27 6.57
N ALA A 191 2.65 14.89 7.76
CA ALA A 191 2.57 15.78 8.91
C ALA A 191 3.95 16.27 9.35
N TRP A 192 4.95 15.40 9.34
CA TRP A 192 6.33 15.78 9.62
C TRP A 192 6.89 16.74 8.57
N GLU A 193 6.62 16.51 7.28
CA GLU A 193 7.08 17.42 6.23
C GLU A 193 6.44 18.81 6.35
N ILE A 194 5.16 18.90 6.70
CA ILE A 194 4.49 20.18 7.01
C ILE A 194 5.20 20.90 8.16
N TYR A 195 5.52 20.19 9.25
CA TYR A 195 6.26 20.80 10.37
C TYR A 195 7.61 21.35 9.92
N LYS A 196 8.43 20.55 9.20
CA LYS A 196 9.75 21.01 8.74
C LYS A 196 9.67 22.23 7.82
N VAL A 197 8.65 22.29 6.95
CA VAL A 197 8.43 23.44 6.07
C VAL A 197 7.97 24.68 6.85
N THR A 198 7.02 24.53 7.76
CA THR A 198 6.31 25.66 8.41
C THR A 198 6.94 26.12 9.71
N GLY A 199 7.55 25.22 10.49
CA GLY A 199 7.98 25.46 11.87
C GLY A 199 6.83 25.52 12.87
N ASP A 200 5.60 25.16 12.48
CA ASP A 200 4.41 25.26 13.32
C ASP A 200 4.43 24.25 14.48
N LYS A 201 4.64 24.76 15.70
CA LYS A 201 4.73 23.96 16.94
C LYS A 201 3.39 23.42 17.40
N ASP A 202 2.28 24.11 17.13
CA ASP A 202 0.94 23.61 17.47
C ASP A 202 0.58 22.42 16.58
N TRP A 203 0.93 22.52 15.29
CA TRP A 203 0.84 21.40 14.37
C TRP A 203 1.72 20.22 14.81
N LEU A 204 2.95 20.47 15.28
CA LEU A 204 3.83 19.43 15.81
C LEU A 204 3.18 18.68 16.99
N ARG A 205 2.70 19.39 18.02
CA ARG A 205 2.04 18.77 19.19
C ARG A 205 0.83 17.95 18.78
N LYS A 206 -0.06 18.54 17.96
CA LYS A 206 -1.29 17.86 17.51
C LYS A 206 -0.98 16.61 16.70
N SER A 207 -0.10 16.73 15.71
CA SER A 207 0.25 15.60 14.85
C SER A 207 0.98 14.49 15.58
N PHE A 208 1.85 14.81 16.55
CA PHE A 208 2.52 13.82 17.40
C PHE A 208 1.50 12.93 18.13
N SER A 209 0.50 13.50 18.80
CA SER A 209 -0.51 12.73 19.52
C SER A 209 -1.30 11.80 18.60
N ILE A 210 -1.71 12.28 17.42
CA ILE A 210 -2.45 11.49 16.42
C ILE A 210 -1.62 10.31 15.88
N ILE A 211 -0.35 10.57 15.56
CA ILE A 211 0.56 9.54 15.04
C ILE A 211 0.87 8.52 16.14
N LYS A 212 1.15 8.97 17.37
CA LYS A 212 1.41 8.12 18.53
C LYS A 212 0.25 7.16 18.76
N ASN A 213 -0.98 7.67 18.86
CA ASN A 213 -2.18 6.86 19.10
C ASN A 213 -2.40 5.79 18.02
N SER A 214 -2.12 6.13 16.76
CA SER A 214 -2.26 5.21 15.62
C SER A 214 -1.13 4.16 15.62
N ALA A 215 0.11 4.57 15.88
CA ALA A 215 1.27 3.70 15.92
C ALA A 215 1.20 2.70 17.08
N LEU A 216 0.72 3.11 18.25
CA LEU A 216 0.53 2.23 19.39
C LEU A 216 -0.50 1.12 19.11
N ALA A 217 -1.60 1.44 18.40
CA ALA A 217 -2.55 0.43 17.94
C ALA A 217 -1.89 -0.56 16.95
N ASP A 218 -1.09 -0.06 16.01
CA ASP A 218 -0.39 -0.90 15.03
C ASP A 218 0.68 -1.79 15.68
N LEU A 219 1.34 -1.35 16.77
CA LEU A 219 2.29 -2.17 17.53
C LEU A 219 1.65 -3.41 18.16
N GLU A 220 0.37 -3.35 18.51
CA GLU A 220 -0.35 -4.48 19.07
C GLU A 220 -0.99 -5.34 17.98
N THR A 221 -1.68 -4.71 17.03
CA THR A 221 -2.52 -5.40 16.05
C THR A 221 -1.75 -5.84 14.83
N VAL A 222 -0.78 -5.05 14.35
CA VAL A 222 -0.18 -5.20 13.02
C VAL A 222 1.25 -5.75 13.09
N ARG A 223 2.03 -5.40 14.13
CA ARG A 223 3.43 -5.82 14.25
C ARG A 223 3.55 -7.33 14.48
N ASP A 224 4.36 -7.98 13.65
CA ASP A 224 4.82 -9.34 13.87
C ASP A 224 6.09 -9.34 14.73
N LYS A 225 5.92 -9.61 16.03
CA LYS A 225 7.00 -9.65 17.03
C LYS A 225 8.15 -10.60 16.66
N GLN A 226 7.91 -11.66 15.89
CA GLN A 226 8.98 -12.62 15.53
C GLN A 226 9.94 -12.04 14.50
N THR A 227 9.44 -11.19 13.61
CA THR A 227 10.21 -10.64 12.49
C THR A 227 10.59 -9.17 12.67
N GLY A 228 9.93 -8.47 13.60
CA GLY A 228 10.01 -7.01 13.75
C GLY A 228 9.18 -6.24 12.72
N LEU A 229 8.76 -6.89 11.64
CA LEU A 229 8.01 -6.31 10.52
C LEU A 229 6.52 -6.18 10.82
N PHE A 230 5.86 -5.33 10.04
CA PHE A 230 4.43 -5.08 10.09
C PHE A 230 3.72 -5.87 9.00
N ASN A 231 2.63 -6.51 9.41
CA ASN A 231 1.66 -7.16 8.54
C ASN A 231 0.91 -6.09 7.72
N GLY A 232 0.39 -6.44 6.56
CA GLY A 232 -0.53 -5.60 5.81
C GLY A 232 -0.29 -5.57 4.30
N GLU A 233 -1.31 -5.06 3.62
CA GLU A 233 -1.34 -4.81 2.18
C GLU A 233 -0.20 -3.87 1.77
N SER A 234 0.14 -3.95 0.49
CA SER A 234 1.09 -3.06 -0.14
C SER A 234 0.64 -1.62 -0.08
N SER A 235 1.57 -0.74 0.27
CA SER A 235 1.33 0.69 0.13
C SER A 235 0.95 1.01 -1.31
N PHE A 236 -0.08 1.85 -1.44
CA PHE A 236 -0.80 2.28 -2.65
C PHE A 236 -1.42 1.22 -3.58
N LEU A 237 -0.95 -0.03 -3.57
CA LEU A 237 -1.36 -1.09 -4.50
C LEU A 237 -2.58 -1.89 -4.00
N ASP A 238 -3.65 -1.17 -3.65
CA ASP A 238 -4.84 -1.67 -2.95
C ASP A 238 -5.84 -2.45 -3.82
N TRP A 239 -5.64 -2.46 -5.14
CA TRP A 239 -6.34 -3.40 -6.04
C TRP A 239 -5.59 -4.72 -6.02
N ARG A 240 -5.83 -5.52 -4.98
CA ARG A 240 -5.11 -6.77 -4.72
C ARG A 240 -4.99 -7.70 -5.94
N GLU A 241 -6.02 -7.77 -6.80
CA GLU A 241 -6.04 -8.62 -7.98
C GLU A 241 -4.95 -8.25 -9.00
N GLN A 242 -4.39 -7.04 -8.90
CA GLN A 242 -3.33 -6.57 -9.78
C GLN A 242 -1.94 -7.02 -9.31
N THR A 243 -1.72 -7.17 -8.01
CA THR A 243 -0.36 -7.23 -7.44
C THR A 243 -0.10 -8.44 -6.55
N TYR A 244 -1.17 -9.11 -6.10
CA TYR A 244 -1.14 -10.34 -5.32
C TYR A 244 -1.53 -11.57 -6.18
N PRO A 245 -1.12 -12.80 -5.79
CA PRO A 245 -1.66 -14.01 -6.36
C PRO A 245 -3.18 -14.08 -6.15
N LEU A 246 -3.93 -14.51 -7.17
CA LEU A 246 -5.40 -14.59 -7.13
C LEU A 246 -5.98 -15.45 -5.99
N TRP A 247 -5.18 -16.32 -5.38
CA TRP A 247 -5.64 -17.15 -4.26
C TRP A 247 -5.60 -16.43 -2.91
N MET A 248 -4.85 -15.32 -2.79
CA MET A 248 -4.74 -14.59 -1.54
C MET A 248 -6.01 -13.79 -1.27
N ASP A 249 -6.64 -14.10 -0.14
CA ASP A 249 -7.80 -13.39 0.37
C ASP A 249 -7.39 -12.27 1.36
N PRO A 250 -8.34 -11.48 1.91
CA PRO A 250 -8.02 -10.45 2.90
C PRO A 250 -7.21 -10.91 4.12
N ASN A 251 -7.39 -12.14 4.62
CA ASN A 251 -6.61 -12.66 5.75
C ASN A 251 -5.17 -12.98 5.34
N ASP A 252 -5.01 -13.58 4.15
CA ASP A 252 -3.70 -13.86 3.58
C ASP A 252 -2.93 -12.54 3.29
N ILE A 253 -3.64 -11.51 2.79
CA ILE A 253 -3.07 -10.17 2.52
C ILE A 253 -2.69 -9.46 3.81
N TYR A 254 -3.54 -9.49 4.83
CA TYR A 254 -3.19 -8.98 6.16
C TYR A 254 -1.89 -9.62 6.63
N LYS A 255 -1.73 -10.95 6.56
CA LYS A 255 -0.48 -11.60 6.99
C LYS A 255 0.74 -11.31 6.12
N SER A 256 0.57 -10.72 4.93
CA SER A 256 1.70 -10.33 4.09
C SER A 256 2.53 -9.23 4.75
N LYS A 257 3.82 -9.14 4.43
CA LYS A 257 4.70 -8.07 4.93
C LYS A 257 5.27 -7.37 3.72
N ASN A 258 4.73 -6.21 3.38
CA ASN A 258 5.10 -5.49 2.18
C ASN A 258 6.28 -4.53 2.38
N LEU A 259 7.13 -4.43 1.35
CA LEU A 259 8.31 -3.57 1.36
C LEU A 259 7.97 -2.09 1.59
N GLY A 260 7.09 -1.51 0.78
CA GLY A 260 6.68 -0.12 0.90
C GLY A 260 6.00 0.18 2.24
N THR A 261 5.10 -0.70 2.68
CA THR A 261 4.40 -0.55 3.97
C THR A 261 5.37 -0.58 5.16
N ASN A 262 6.34 -1.50 5.14
CA ASN A 262 7.37 -1.56 6.18
C ASN A 262 8.34 -0.37 6.11
N ALA A 263 8.67 0.13 4.93
CA ALA A 263 9.47 1.35 4.81
C ALA A 263 8.75 2.58 5.40
N VAL A 264 7.43 2.68 5.22
CA VAL A 264 6.60 3.72 5.85
C VAL A 264 6.57 3.57 7.36
N HIS A 265 6.35 2.37 7.89
CA HIS A 265 6.38 2.15 9.34
C HIS A 265 7.75 2.46 9.92
N PHE A 266 8.85 2.04 9.28
CA PHE A 266 10.21 2.38 9.70
C PHE A 266 10.38 3.89 9.87
N GLN A 267 10.02 4.66 8.84
CA GLN A 267 10.17 6.11 8.89
C GLN A 267 9.21 6.76 9.89
N THR A 268 8.02 6.21 10.07
CA THR A 268 7.05 6.69 11.06
C THR A 268 7.62 6.64 12.47
N TYR A 269 8.27 5.55 12.86
CA TYR A 269 8.84 5.43 14.21
C TYR A 269 10.08 6.33 14.39
N ASN A 270 10.89 6.53 13.34
CA ASN A 270 11.96 7.53 13.38
C ASN A 270 11.40 8.96 13.49
N ILE A 271 10.29 9.26 12.81
CA ILE A 271 9.60 10.55 12.92
C ILE A 271 9.07 10.75 14.33
N LEU A 272 8.41 9.75 14.93
CA LEU A 272 7.93 9.85 16.31
C LEU A 272 9.07 10.13 17.29
N ALA A 273 10.20 9.44 17.15
CA ALA A 273 11.38 9.71 17.98
C ALA A 273 11.92 11.14 17.76
N ALA A 274 11.98 11.62 16.51
CA ALA A 274 12.39 12.99 16.22
C ALA A 274 11.40 14.03 16.75
N MET A 275 10.10 13.77 16.66
CA MET A 275 9.05 14.62 17.23
C MET A 275 9.19 14.73 18.75
N VAL A 276 9.50 13.62 19.44
CA VAL A 276 9.80 13.65 20.88
C VAL A 276 10.96 14.60 21.17
N SER A 277 12.08 14.51 20.43
CA SER A 277 13.21 15.42 20.64
C SER A 277 12.84 16.90 20.42
N GLU A 278 12.08 17.20 19.37
CA GLU A 278 11.62 18.57 19.07
C GLU A 278 10.62 19.14 20.08
N LEU A 279 9.89 18.26 20.77
CA LEU A 279 8.94 18.61 21.83
C LEU A 279 9.63 18.71 23.19
N ASP A 280 10.68 17.92 23.45
CA ASP A 280 11.46 17.96 24.69
C ASP A 280 12.28 19.26 24.82
N GLU A 281 12.82 19.76 23.70
CA GLU A 281 13.45 21.09 23.63
C GLU A 281 12.48 22.25 23.93
N ASP A 282 11.17 21.98 23.92
CA ASP A 282 10.08 22.95 24.06
C ASP A 282 9.42 22.92 25.46
N VAL A 283 9.88 22.04 26.37
CA VAL A 283 9.29 21.81 27.73
C VAL A 283 9.50 23.00 28.69
N SER A 284 10.07 24.11 28.23
CA SER A 284 10.03 25.37 28.99
C SER A 284 8.65 26.07 29.01
N GLY A 285 7.62 25.51 28.37
CA GLY A 285 6.28 26.13 28.28
C GLY A 285 5.07 25.20 28.41
N LEU A 286 5.19 24.01 29.02
CA LEU A 286 4.14 22.98 29.02
C LEU A 286 3.15 22.99 30.21
N ASP A 287 3.05 24.08 30.98
CA ASP A 287 2.09 24.18 32.10
C ASP A 287 0.72 24.81 31.74
N GLU A 288 0.43 25.17 30.47
CA GLU A 288 -0.76 25.98 30.16
C GLU A 288 -1.71 25.47 29.04
N TYR A 289 -1.54 24.26 28.50
CA TYR A 289 -2.32 23.79 27.33
C TYR A 289 -3.14 22.49 27.55
N VAL A 290 -3.78 22.37 28.71
CA VAL A 290 -4.75 21.27 29.02
C VAL A 290 -6.20 21.78 29.18
N SER A 291 -6.50 23.06 28.91
CA SER A 291 -7.84 23.62 29.25
C SER A 291 -8.72 24.12 28.10
N GLU A 292 -8.37 23.94 26.82
CA GLU A 292 -9.20 24.46 25.71
C GLU A 292 -9.51 23.46 24.57
N LEU A 293 -9.59 22.16 24.86
CA LEU A 293 -10.19 21.17 23.96
C LEU A 293 -11.41 20.53 24.64
N ASP A 294 -12.58 21.12 24.36
CA ASP A 294 -13.97 20.70 24.53
C ASP A 294 -14.34 19.55 25.50
N GLU A 295 -15.29 19.89 26.38
CA GLU A 295 -15.88 19.15 27.50
C GLU A 295 -16.67 17.85 27.16
N ASP A 296 -16.39 17.12 26.07
CA ASP A 296 -17.19 15.94 25.70
C ASP A 296 -16.39 14.68 25.31
N ASP A 297 -15.06 14.68 25.51
CA ASP A 297 -14.20 13.51 25.24
C ASP A 297 -13.23 13.26 26.42
N SER A 298 -13.80 12.97 27.60
CA SER A 298 -13.05 12.71 28.82
C SER A 298 -12.43 11.30 28.81
N GLU A 299 -11.34 11.12 28.07
CA GLU A 299 -10.37 10.01 28.27
C GLU A 299 -9.00 10.31 27.60
N LEU A 300 -8.57 11.58 27.57
CA LEU A 300 -7.16 11.91 27.30
C LEU A 300 -6.35 11.75 28.59
N ASP A 301 -5.84 10.53 28.74
CA ASP A 301 -5.05 9.96 29.83
C ASP A 301 -3.96 10.90 30.37
N GLU A 302 -3.86 11.02 31.70
CA GLU A 302 -2.78 11.71 32.44
C GLU A 302 -1.39 11.09 32.19
N ASP A 303 -1.31 9.96 31.48
CA ASP A 303 -0.10 9.23 31.07
C ASP A 303 0.64 9.83 29.84
N ALA A 304 0.23 11.01 29.35
CA ALA A 304 0.63 11.54 28.04
C ALA A 304 2.14 11.81 27.81
N PHE A 305 3.00 11.88 28.83
CA PHE A 305 4.39 12.30 28.64
C PHE A 305 5.42 11.49 29.43
N LYS A 306 5.54 10.20 29.13
CA LYS A 306 6.81 9.47 29.31
C LYS A 306 7.64 9.53 28.03
N LEU A 307 7.99 10.74 27.60
CA LEU A 307 8.68 11.01 26.33
C LEU A 307 9.92 10.14 26.13
N GLU A 308 10.72 9.92 27.17
CA GLU A 308 11.94 9.10 27.10
C GLU A 308 11.64 7.59 26.91
N GLU A 309 10.61 7.07 27.59
CA GLU A 309 10.16 5.68 27.43
C GLU A 309 9.55 5.46 26.03
N ASP A 310 8.77 6.44 25.56
CA ASP A 310 8.18 6.45 24.23
C ASP A 310 9.24 6.50 23.12
N ALA A 311 10.23 7.40 23.22
CA ALA A 311 11.32 7.50 22.25
C ALA A 311 12.09 6.18 22.13
N SER A 312 12.44 5.57 23.27
CA SER A 312 13.13 4.27 23.30
C SER A 312 12.31 3.17 22.63
N ARG A 313 10.99 3.14 22.87
CA ARG A 313 10.06 2.18 22.25
C ARG A 313 9.97 2.37 20.74
N PHE A 314 9.92 3.61 20.25
CA PHE A 314 9.85 3.90 18.83
C PHE A 314 11.16 3.56 18.11
N ILE A 315 12.31 3.92 18.69
CA ILE A 315 13.63 3.54 18.15
C ILE A 315 13.73 2.02 18.02
N SER A 316 13.37 1.27 19.06
CA SER A 316 13.38 -0.20 19.02
C SER A 316 12.44 -0.78 17.95
N ALA A 317 11.29 -0.14 17.71
CA ALA A 317 10.40 -0.54 16.62
C ALA A 317 11.04 -0.29 15.24
N ALA A 318 11.66 0.88 15.02
CA ALA A 318 12.37 1.20 13.78
C ALA A 318 13.53 0.22 13.52
N GLU A 319 14.36 -0.05 14.53
CA GLU A 319 15.47 -1.01 14.46
C GLU A 319 14.98 -2.41 14.07
N GLY A 320 13.93 -2.91 14.73
CA GLY A 320 13.35 -4.22 14.40
C GLY A 320 12.82 -4.32 12.97
N ILE A 321 12.24 -3.24 12.44
CA ILE A 321 11.81 -3.18 11.03
C ILE A 321 13.02 -3.20 10.10
N GLN A 322 14.02 -2.36 10.37
CA GLN A 322 15.24 -2.28 9.56
C GLN A 322 15.97 -3.62 9.49
N GLU A 323 16.13 -4.29 10.64
CA GLU A 323 16.71 -5.64 10.72
C GLU A 323 15.87 -6.65 9.94
N GLY A 324 14.55 -6.66 10.15
CA GLY A 324 13.61 -7.53 9.46
C GLY A 324 13.69 -7.40 7.94
N MET A 325 13.70 -6.17 7.42
CA MET A 325 13.78 -5.89 5.98
C MET A 325 15.12 -6.36 5.41
N ASN A 326 16.23 -5.98 6.04
CA ASN A 326 17.57 -6.35 5.59
C ASN A 326 17.85 -7.86 5.64
N LYS A 327 17.23 -8.57 6.59
CA LYS A 327 17.41 -10.02 6.77
C LYS A 327 16.48 -10.86 5.91
N LEU A 328 15.20 -10.47 5.80
CA LEU A 328 14.16 -11.33 5.23
C LEU A 328 13.76 -10.93 3.80
N MET A 329 14.00 -9.68 3.39
CA MET A 329 13.56 -9.18 2.09
C MET A 329 14.71 -8.93 1.11
N TRP A 330 15.95 -8.75 1.58
CA TRP A 330 17.09 -8.52 0.69
C TRP A 330 17.38 -9.75 -0.18
N ILE A 331 17.54 -9.57 -1.49
CA ILE A 331 17.85 -10.65 -2.43
C ILE A 331 19.29 -10.47 -2.95
N PRO A 332 20.28 -11.20 -2.41
CA PRO A 332 21.69 -11.00 -2.75
C PRO A 332 22.01 -11.09 -4.25
N GLU A 333 21.36 -12.00 -4.97
CA GLU A 333 21.59 -12.23 -6.40
C GLU A 333 20.98 -11.13 -7.28
N LYS A 334 19.92 -10.47 -6.80
CA LYS A 334 19.22 -9.40 -7.50
C LYS A 334 19.71 -8.01 -7.11
N LYS A 335 20.27 -7.88 -5.90
CA LYS A 335 20.78 -6.65 -5.29
C LYS A 335 19.72 -5.56 -5.11
N TYR A 336 18.52 -6.01 -4.79
CA TYR A 336 17.38 -5.20 -4.41
C TYR A 336 16.49 -6.04 -3.48
N PHE A 337 15.46 -5.44 -2.88
CA PHE A 337 14.52 -6.12 -1.99
C PHE A 337 13.37 -6.83 -2.73
N GLY A 338 12.88 -7.94 -2.19
CA GLY A 338 11.66 -8.55 -2.71
C GLY A 338 10.40 -7.76 -2.34
N GLN A 339 9.37 -7.86 -3.18
CA GLN A 339 8.09 -7.16 -3.08
C GLN A 339 7.42 -7.29 -1.70
N TYR A 340 7.31 -8.53 -1.20
CA TYR A 340 6.72 -8.84 0.10
C TYR A 340 6.99 -10.29 0.53
N LEU A 341 6.85 -10.55 1.84
CA LEU A 341 6.70 -11.91 2.38
C LEU A 341 5.21 -12.31 2.37
N TYR A 342 4.88 -13.52 1.92
CA TYR A 342 3.50 -14.01 1.86
C TYR A 342 3.42 -15.52 2.10
N GLY A 343 2.24 -16.00 2.45
CA GLY A 343 1.97 -17.36 2.90
C GLY A 343 1.03 -17.34 4.10
N ARG A 344 0.91 -18.47 4.80
CA ARG A 344 0.08 -18.61 6.02
C ARG A 344 0.99 -18.78 7.24
N ASN A 345 1.05 -19.99 7.79
CA ASN A 345 1.95 -20.32 8.91
C ASN A 345 3.44 -20.25 8.55
N TYR A 346 3.75 -20.38 7.26
CA TYR A 346 5.10 -20.30 6.73
C TYR A 346 5.10 -19.29 5.59
N GLN A 347 6.00 -18.31 5.66
CA GLN A 347 6.08 -17.23 4.67
C GLN A 347 7.25 -17.47 3.72
N SER A 348 7.10 -16.98 2.49
CA SER A 348 8.15 -16.96 1.46
C SER A 348 8.22 -15.58 0.83
N LEU A 349 9.42 -15.20 0.38
CA LEU A 349 9.64 -13.94 -0.31
C LEU A 349 9.13 -14.00 -1.77
N SER A 350 8.33 -13.01 -2.16
CA SER A 350 8.09 -12.69 -3.57
C SER A 350 9.34 -11.99 -4.13
N PRO A 351 10.05 -12.57 -5.11
CA PRO A 351 11.27 -11.98 -5.63
C PRO A 351 11.02 -10.89 -6.69
N LYS A 352 9.76 -10.50 -6.91
CA LYS A 352 9.42 -9.36 -7.77
C LYS A 352 9.96 -8.08 -7.13
N SER A 353 10.26 -7.06 -7.94
CA SER A 353 10.56 -5.72 -7.43
C SER A 353 9.25 -4.93 -7.23
N GLU A 354 9.25 -4.04 -6.24
CA GLU A 354 8.18 -3.08 -5.94
C GLU A 354 8.77 -1.67 -5.88
N ALA A 355 8.39 -0.81 -6.81
CA ALA A 355 9.15 0.40 -7.10
C ALA A 355 9.12 1.47 -6.00
N LEU A 356 7.98 1.64 -5.32
CA LEU A 356 7.86 2.63 -4.25
C LEU A 356 8.66 2.19 -3.03
N GLY A 357 8.53 0.93 -2.59
CA GLY A 357 9.28 0.40 -1.46
C GLY A 357 10.79 0.39 -1.68
N GLU A 358 11.26 0.13 -2.89
CA GLU A 358 12.68 0.30 -3.23
C GLU A 358 13.13 1.75 -3.11
N ALA A 359 12.33 2.69 -3.63
CA ALA A 359 12.62 4.12 -3.55
C ALA A 359 12.64 4.61 -2.09
N LEU A 360 11.63 4.26 -1.31
CA LEU A 360 11.51 4.63 0.11
C LEU A 360 12.64 4.02 0.93
N SER A 361 13.03 2.76 0.67
CA SER A 361 14.16 2.13 1.34
C SER A 361 15.46 2.90 1.14
N VAL A 362 15.70 3.45 -0.06
CA VAL A 362 16.85 4.32 -0.35
C VAL A 362 16.71 5.68 0.33
N LEU A 363 15.54 6.30 0.25
CA LEU A 363 15.31 7.64 0.78
C LEU A 363 15.41 7.69 2.30
N PHE A 364 14.87 6.69 2.98
CA PHE A 364 14.89 6.53 4.44
C PHE A 364 16.15 5.82 4.95
N GLU A 365 17.10 5.49 4.07
CA GLU A 365 18.39 4.91 4.46
C GLU A 365 18.29 3.58 5.22
N ILE A 366 17.27 2.77 4.87
CA ILE A 366 17.05 1.45 5.48
C ILE A 366 18.24 0.51 5.27
N PRO A 367 18.80 0.38 4.04
CA PRO A 367 20.05 -0.33 3.85
C PRO A 367 21.25 0.64 3.87
N ASP A 368 22.45 0.08 4.03
CA ASP A 368 23.69 0.86 3.95
C ASP A 368 23.87 1.56 2.59
N SER A 369 24.72 2.60 2.56
CA SER A 369 24.94 3.43 1.35
C SER A 369 25.44 2.66 0.12
N LYS A 370 26.08 1.49 0.30
CA LYS A 370 26.51 0.64 -0.80
C LYS A 370 25.29 -0.06 -1.40
N ARG A 371 24.45 -0.69 -0.57
CA ARG A 371 23.21 -1.33 -0.98
C ARG A 371 22.22 -0.34 -1.59
N GLN A 372 22.13 0.90 -1.09
CA GLN A 372 21.31 1.95 -1.72
C GLN A 372 21.71 2.18 -3.20
N LYS A 373 23.01 2.25 -3.49
CA LYS A 373 23.51 2.37 -4.87
C LYS A 373 23.23 1.11 -5.69
N GLU A 374 23.32 -0.06 -5.07
CA GLU A 374 23.01 -1.33 -5.73
C GLU A 374 21.53 -1.42 -6.12
N ILE A 375 20.60 -1.01 -5.25
CA ILE A 375 19.17 -0.96 -5.54
C ILE A 375 18.92 -0.14 -6.82
N VAL A 376 19.34 1.12 -6.85
CA VAL A 376 19.12 2.00 -8.01
C VAL A 376 19.78 1.48 -9.28
N ALA A 377 20.93 0.81 -9.16
CA ALA A 377 21.62 0.24 -10.31
C ALA A 377 20.99 -1.06 -10.85
N ASN A 378 20.21 -1.80 -10.04
CA ASN A 378 19.77 -3.16 -10.36
C ASN A 378 18.24 -3.36 -10.39
N THR A 379 17.43 -2.49 -9.77
CA THR A 379 15.96 -2.58 -9.88
C THR A 379 15.53 -2.41 -11.33
N PRO A 380 14.70 -3.31 -11.90
CA PRO A 380 14.28 -3.25 -13.29
C PRO A 380 13.48 -1.99 -13.61
N VAL A 381 13.89 -1.28 -14.66
CA VAL A 381 13.20 -0.11 -15.21
C VAL A 381 12.86 -0.40 -16.66
N THR A 382 11.68 0.01 -17.13
CA THR A 382 11.24 -0.19 -18.52
C THR A 382 11.46 1.06 -19.36
N LYS A 383 11.20 0.97 -20.67
CA LYS A 383 11.40 2.07 -21.63
C LYS A 383 10.76 3.38 -21.17
N PHE A 384 9.53 3.33 -20.65
CA PHE A 384 8.74 4.52 -20.33
C PHE A 384 8.78 4.93 -18.86
N GLY A 385 9.37 4.14 -17.99
CA GLY A 385 9.43 4.43 -16.56
C GLY A 385 9.72 3.18 -15.73
N ILE A 386 9.87 3.39 -14.42
CA ILE A 386 9.88 2.28 -13.47
C ILE A 386 8.45 1.74 -13.31
N PRO A 387 8.19 0.47 -13.62
CA PRO A 387 6.87 -0.11 -13.41
C PRO A 387 6.62 -0.30 -11.91
N CYS A 388 5.37 -0.22 -11.46
CA CYS A 388 5.03 -0.37 -10.04
C CYS A 388 5.51 -1.72 -9.47
N VAL A 389 5.35 -2.78 -10.27
CA VAL A 389 5.88 -4.12 -9.99
C VAL A 389 6.57 -4.70 -11.22
N TYR A 390 7.58 -5.55 -11.02
CA TYR A 390 8.23 -6.27 -12.13
C TYR A 390 8.79 -7.63 -11.70
N PRO A 391 8.69 -8.68 -12.55
CA PRO A 391 7.96 -8.72 -13.82
C PRO A 391 6.44 -8.71 -13.64
N GLN A 392 5.72 -8.35 -14.71
CA GLN A 392 4.27 -8.25 -14.71
C GLN A 392 3.62 -9.61 -14.49
N THR A 393 2.42 -9.62 -13.92
CA THR A 393 1.58 -10.82 -13.81
C THR A 393 0.77 -10.98 -15.11
N PRO A 394 0.74 -12.18 -15.72
CA PRO A 394 0.04 -12.40 -16.98
C PRO A 394 -1.48 -12.29 -16.82
N ASN A 395 -2.16 -11.96 -17.92
CA ASN A 395 -3.62 -11.90 -18.01
C ASN A 395 -4.31 -10.88 -17.08
N ILE A 396 -3.56 -9.90 -16.56
CA ILE A 396 -4.08 -8.80 -15.76
C ILE A 396 -3.95 -7.52 -16.58
N PRO A 397 -5.05 -6.78 -16.82
CA PRO A 397 -5.02 -5.53 -17.58
C PRO A 397 -4.27 -4.42 -16.83
N PRO A 398 -3.68 -3.44 -17.54
CA PRO A 398 -2.87 -2.41 -16.91
C PRO A 398 -3.64 -1.54 -15.90
N TYR A 399 -3.15 -1.47 -14.66
CA TYR A 399 -3.52 -0.43 -13.70
C TYR A 399 -2.41 -0.27 -12.67
N HIS A 400 -2.24 -1.24 -11.77
CA HIS A 400 -1.04 -1.38 -10.94
C HIS A 400 -0.02 -2.32 -11.61
N ASN A 401 -0.50 -3.43 -12.16
CA ASN A 401 0.26 -4.31 -13.04
C ASN A 401 0.45 -3.64 -14.41
N ASP A 402 1.57 -3.90 -15.08
CA ASP A 402 1.93 -3.34 -16.39
C ASP A 402 1.76 -1.81 -16.50
N ALA A 403 2.05 -1.08 -15.42
CA ALA A 403 1.86 0.36 -15.36
C ALA A 403 3.01 1.10 -14.68
N VAL A 404 3.23 2.32 -15.12
CA VAL A 404 4.07 3.33 -14.49
C VAL A 404 3.15 4.38 -13.88
N TRP A 405 3.33 4.67 -12.59
CA TRP A 405 2.64 5.74 -11.89
C TRP A 405 3.61 6.89 -11.67
N ALA A 406 3.20 8.11 -12.02
CA ALA A 406 4.14 9.24 -12.09
C ALA A 406 4.71 9.62 -10.71
N PHE A 407 3.94 9.45 -9.63
CA PHE A 407 4.42 9.73 -8.28
C PHE A 407 5.43 8.68 -7.78
N VAL A 408 5.23 7.40 -8.11
CA VAL A 408 6.23 6.34 -7.83
C VAL A 408 7.51 6.62 -8.60
N GLN A 409 7.39 7.05 -9.85
CA GLN A 409 8.52 7.50 -10.66
C GLN A 409 9.21 8.73 -10.05
N ALA A 410 8.48 9.64 -9.40
CA ALA A 410 9.04 10.79 -8.71
C ALA A 410 9.88 10.37 -7.50
N TYR A 411 9.36 9.49 -6.64
CA TYR A 411 10.12 8.89 -5.54
C TYR A 411 11.36 8.14 -6.03
N TRP A 412 11.24 7.34 -7.10
CA TRP A 412 12.39 6.67 -7.72
C TRP A 412 13.45 7.64 -8.24
N THR A 413 13.02 8.76 -8.82
CA THR A 413 13.93 9.82 -9.29
C THR A 413 14.64 10.50 -8.12
N MET A 414 13.95 10.76 -7.01
CA MET A 414 14.55 11.28 -5.78
C MET A 414 15.57 10.31 -5.18
N ALA A 415 15.24 9.02 -5.08
CA ALA A 415 16.17 7.97 -4.64
C ALA A 415 17.40 7.90 -5.54
N SER A 416 17.20 8.00 -6.86
CA SER A 416 18.27 8.04 -7.85
C SER A 416 19.20 9.24 -7.69
N ALA A 417 18.63 10.42 -7.40
CA ALA A 417 19.39 11.65 -7.15
C ALA A 417 20.20 11.54 -5.85
N LYS A 418 19.61 10.99 -4.77
CA LYS A 418 20.29 10.76 -3.49
C LYS A 418 21.56 9.93 -3.64
N VAL A 419 21.51 8.85 -4.43
CA VAL A 419 22.68 7.99 -4.69
C VAL A 419 23.56 8.44 -5.86
N LYS A 420 23.25 9.61 -6.43
CA LYS A 420 23.97 10.27 -7.53
C LYS A 420 24.03 9.47 -8.84
N ASN A 421 22.93 8.79 -9.20
CA ASN A 421 22.83 8.03 -10.44
C ASN A 421 22.23 8.88 -11.58
N GLU A 422 23.07 9.59 -12.33
CA GLU A 422 22.63 10.49 -13.42
C GLU A 422 21.72 9.80 -14.45
N LYS A 423 22.04 8.58 -14.88
CA LYS A 423 21.24 7.89 -15.90
C LYS A 423 19.84 7.52 -15.43
N SER A 424 19.70 7.14 -14.17
CA SER A 424 18.38 6.89 -13.58
C SER A 424 17.59 8.19 -13.38
N VAL A 425 18.24 9.28 -12.91
CA VAL A 425 17.57 10.59 -12.77
C VAL A 425 17.10 11.13 -14.12
N GLU A 426 17.96 11.07 -15.14
CA GLU A 426 17.63 11.51 -16.51
C GLU A 426 16.41 10.76 -17.06
N HIS A 427 16.35 9.44 -16.87
CA HIS A 427 15.24 8.60 -17.31
C HIS A 427 13.94 8.93 -16.56
N GLY A 428 14.02 9.11 -15.24
CA GLY A 428 12.86 9.44 -14.41
C GLY A 428 12.24 10.80 -14.74
N LEU A 429 13.08 11.83 -14.92
CA LEU A 429 12.64 13.15 -15.39
C LEU A 429 11.97 13.05 -16.78
N ALA A 430 12.56 12.30 -17.70
CA ALA A 430 12.00 12.11 -19.03
C ALA A 430 10.64 11.40 -19.00
N SER A 431 10.48 10.40 -18.14
CA SER A 431 9.22 9.67 -17.94
C SER A 431 8.08 10.60 -17.53
N ILE A 432 8.26 11.37 -16.46
CA ILE A 432 7.24 12.28 -15.91
C ILE A 432 6.90 13.40 -16.89
N TYR A 433 7.90 14.12 -17.40
CA TYR A 433 7.64 15.27 -18.28
C TYR A 433 7.09 14.86 -19.64
N ARG A 434 7.52 13.71 -20.20
CA ARG A 434 6.92 13.19 -21.43
C ARG A 434 5.44 12.89 -21.23
N ALA A 435 5.09 12.19 -20.15
CA ALA A 435 3.70 11.85 -19.86
C ALA A 435 2.84 13.11 -19.74
N ALA A 436 3.20 14.05 -18.87
CA ALA A 436 2.45 15.29 -18.69
C ALA A 436 2.33 16.11 -20.00
N ALA A 437 3.40 16.21 -20.78
CA ALA A 437 3.40 16.95 -22.05
C ALA A 437 2.52 16.31 -23.13
N LEU A 438 2.52 14.98 -23.24
CA LEU A 438 1.71 14.29 -24.27
C LEU A 438 0.24 14.16 -23.86
N PHE A 439 -0.03 14.03 -22.56
CA PHE A 439 -1.38 13.82 -22.05
C PHE A 439 -2.10 15.14 -21.78
N LEU A 440 -1.36 16.25 -21.78
CA LEU A 440 -1.84 17.58 -21.42
C LEU A 440 -2.55 17.62 -20.06
N SER A 441 -2.12 16.73 -19.17
CA SER A 441 -2.51 16.68 -17.76
C SER A 441 -1.57 15.75 -17.02
N ASN A 442 -1.38 15.97 -15.72
CA ASN A 442 -0.74 14.98 -14.85
C ASN A 442 -1.72 13.83 -14.55
N LYS A 443 -1.78 12.85 -15.47
CA LYS A 443 -2.56 11.62 -15.33
C LYS A 443 -2.02 10.73 -14.20
N GLU A 444 -2.89 9.90 -13.61
CA GLU A 444 -2.53 8.97 -12.53
C GLU A 444 -1.41 8.00 -12.93
N ASN A 445 -1.61 7.32 -14.08
CA ASN A 445 -0.78 6.23 -14.54
C ASN A 445 -0.75 6.13 -16.08
N PHE A 446 0.16 5.31 -16.59
CA PHE A 446 0.21 4.93 -18.00
C PHE A 446 0.80 3.53 -18.17
N VAL A 447 0.47 2.87 -19.28
CA VAL A 447 0.87 1.48 -19.55
C VAL A 447 2.39 1.39 -19.74
N ALA A 448 3.06 0.53 -18.99
CA ALA A 448 4.52 0.38 -19.02
C ALA A 448 5.05 -0.12 -20.38
N THR A 449 4.22 -0.86 -21.12
CA THR A 449 4.53 -1.35 -22.47
C THR A 449 4.44 -0.28 -23.55
N SER A 450 3.40 0.56 -23.56
CA SER A 450 3.14 1.53 -24.65
C SER A 450 3.57 2.97 -24.32
N GLY A 451 3.64 3.32 -23.03
CA GLY A 451 3.89 4.69 -22.58
C GLY A 451 2.70 5.63 -22.81
N ASP A 452 1.50 5.07 -22.97
CA ASP A 452 0.25 5.79 -23.17
C ASP A 452 -0.70 5.51 -21.99
N TYR A 453 -1.53 6.48 -21.62
CA TYR A 453 -2.60 6.27 -20.63
C TYR A 453 -3.75 5.46 -21.24
N VAL A 454 -3.90 5.47 -22.58
CA VAL A 454 -4.87 4.61 -23.26
C VAL A 454 -4.49 3.15 -23.05
N GLY A 455 -5.40 2.40 -22.44
CA GLY A 455 -5.22 0.98 -22.09
C GLY A 455 -5.14 0.71 -20.59
N THR A 456 -5.08 1.74 -19.73
CA THR A 456 -5.22 1.54 -18.28
C THR A 456 -6.70 1.35 -17.89
N GLN A 457 -6.96 0.59 -16.82
CA GLN A 457 -8.33 0.30 -16.40
C GLN A 457 -9.08 1.54 -15.91
N ILE A 458 -8.39 2.41 -15.18
CA ILE A 458 -8.92 3.67 -14.66
C ILE A 458 -7.81 4.71 -14.62
N ASN A 459 -8.20 5.97 -14.79
CA ASN A 459 -7.31 7.12 -14.80
C ASN A 459 -8.12 8.43 -14.63
N SER A 460 -7.48 9.47 -14.10
CA SER A 460 -8.03 10.82 -13.97
C SER A 460 -7.04 11.86 -14.46
N ASN A 461 -7.54 12.97 -15.01
CA ASN A 461 -6.76 14.20 -15.14
C ASN A 461 -6.48 14.79 -13.76
N ARG A 462 -5.47 15.68 -13.71
CA ARG A 462 -5.03 16.40 -12.52
C ARG A 462 -5.03 15.48 -11.32
N GLN A 463 -4.38 14.34 -11.48
CA GLN A 463 -4.32 13.39 -10.39
C GLN A 463 -3.27 13.91 -9.41
N LEU A 464 -3.70 14.16 -8.17
CA LEU A 464 -2.91 14.89 -7.17
C LEU A 464 -1.51 14.29 -6.93
N TRP A 465 -1.37 12.96 -6.97
CA TRP A 465 -0.11 12.23 -6.89
C TRP A 465 0.87 12.68 -7.95
N SER A 466 0.39 12.68 -9.19
CA SER A 466 1.17 12.97 -10.38
C SER A 466 1.48 14.46 -10.47
N VAL A 467 0.52 15.31 -10.07
CA VAL A 467 0.72 16.76 -9.93
C VAL A 467 1.86 17.04 -8.94
N ALA A 468 1.78 16.47 -7.73
CA ALA A 468 2.81 16.61 -6.72
C ALA A 468 4.15 16.00 -7.16
N GLY A 469 4.13 14.84 -7.84
CA GLY A 469 5.31 14.18 -8.39
C GLY A 469 6.04 15.02 -9.44
N ASN A 470 5.30 15.70 -10.32
CA ASN A 470 5.86 16.65 -11.28
C ASN A 470 6.50 17.85 -10.56
N LEU A 471 5.78 18.47 -9.63
CA LEU A 471 6.29 19.59 -8.84
C LEU A 471 7.54 19.22 -8.03
N ALA A 472 7.60 18.00 -7.49
CA ALA A 472 8.77 17.48 -6.79
C ALA A 472 10.02 17.42 -7.69
N MET A 473 9.90 17.24 -9.00
CA MET A 473 11.05 17.31 -9.91
C MET A 473 11.69 18.70 -9.92
N THR A 474 10.88 19.74 -9.73
CA THR A 474 11.39 21.11 -9.55
C THR A 474 11.99 21.26 -8.15
N TYR A 475 11.20 21.09 -7.09
CA TYR A 475 11.64 21.42 -5.73
C TYR A 475 12.71 20.46 -5.19
N ARG A 476 12.49 19.13 -5.31
CA ARG A 476 13.33 18.09 -4.70
C ARG A 476 14.51 17.67 -5.56
N VAL A 477 14.44 17.82 -6.88
CA VAL A 477 15.50 17.37 -7.79
C VAL A 477 16.29 18.53 -8.36
N PHE A 478 15.67 19.43 -9.12
CA PHE A 478 16.40 20.55 -9.75
C PHE A 478 16.93 21.57 -8.76
N PHE A 479 16.13 21.93 -7.74
CA PHE A 479 16.58 22.80 -6.64
C PHE A 479 17.14 22.01 -5.46
N GLY A 480 16.81 20.72 -5.33
CA GLY A 480 17.39 19.84 -4.31
C GLY A 480 17.00 20.20 -2.88
N MET A 481 15.79 20.76 -2.68
CA MET A 481 15.32 21.24 -1.39
C MET A 481 15.07 20.09 -0.41
N GLN A 482 15.77 20.13 0.72
CA GLN A 482 15.58 19.24 1.86
C GLN A 482 15.30 20.10 3.08
N PHE A 483 14.09 19.95 3.63
CA PHE A 483 13.67 20.68 4.82
C PHE A 483 14.02 19.85 6.04
N GLU A 484 14.65 20.50 7.01
CA GLU A 484 14.92 20.02 8.36
C GLU A 484 14.24 20.97 9.37
N PRO A 485 14.06 20.56 10.63
CA PRO A 485 13.42 21.41 11.64
C PRO A 485 14.10 22.78 11.80
N ASP A 486 15.42 22.83 11.69
CA ASP A 486 16.26 24.00 11.93
C ASP A 486 16.74 24.74 10.67
N LYS A 487 16.72 24.10 9.48
CA LYS A 487 17.30 24.64 8.24
C LYS A 487 16.65 24.12 6.95
N LEU A 488 16.88 24.84 5.85
CA LEU A 488 16.63 24.38 4.48
C LEU A 488 17.96 24.11 3.76
N ILE A 489 18.20 22.86 3.39
CA ILE A 489 19.41 22.38 2.71
C ILE A 489 19.15 22.28 1.19
N PHE A 490 20.16 22.63 0.39
CA PHE A 490 20.14 22.51 -1.06
C PHE A 490 21.13 21.44 -1.56
N THR A 491 20.59 20.44 -2.25
CA THR A 491 21.32 19.32 -2.87
C THR A 491 20.88 19.06 -4.32
N PRO A 492 20.92 20.09 -5.19
CA PRO A 492 20.38 19.97 -6.54
C PRO A 492 21.08 18.87 -7.33
N PHE A 493 20.30 18.19 -8.17
CA PHE A 493 20.79 17.23 -9.14
C PHE A 493 20.26 17.60 -10.52
N ILE A 494 21.16 17.94 -11.44
CA ILE A 494 20.80 18.35 -12.80
C ILE A 494 21.59 17.48 -13.78
N PRO A 495 20.96 16.53 -14.48
CA PRO A 495 21.63 15.77 -15.53
C PRO A 495 22.13 16.69 -16.64
N LYS A 496 23.19 16.29 -17.35
CA LYS A 496 23.81 17.11 -18.41
C LYS A 496 22.83 17.55 -19.50
N ASN A 497 21.89 16.69 -19.89
CA ASN A 497 20.87 16.99 -20.90
C ASN A 497 19.81 18.00 -20.42
N PHE A 498 19.78 18.27 -19.12
CA PHE A 498 18.97 19.30 -18.48
C PHE A 498 19.82 20.51 -18.04
N SER A 499 21.05 20.67 -18.54
CA SER A 499 21.88 21.85 -18.22
C SER A 499 21.17 23.15 -18.63
N GLY A 500 21.35 24.21 -17.85
CA GLY A 500 20.76 25.51 -18.15
C GLY A 500 20.77 26.44 -16.94
N VAL A 501 20.02 27.53 -17.05
CA VAL A 501 19.71 28.40 -15.91
C VAL A 501 18.24 28.22 -15.56
N ARG A 502 17.95 28.12 -14.26
CA ARG A 502 16.61 28.08 -13.70
C ARG A 502 16.52 29.09 -12.57
N THR A 503 15.41 29.79 -12.48
CA THR A 503 15.13 30.72 -11.38
C THR A 503 13.72 30.46 -10.88
N LEU A 504 13.62 30.23 -9.57
CA LEU A 504 12.36 30.13 -8.84
C LEU A 504 12.21 31.41 -8.02
N SER A 505 11.24 32.24 -8.36
CA SER A 505 10.94 33.49 -7.64
C SER A 505 9.68 33.35 -6.80
N ASN A 506 9.47 34.29 -5.87
CA ASN A 506 8.32 34.31 -4.97
C ASN A 506 8.17 33.02 -4.13
N PHE A 507 9.29 32.37 -3.79
CA PHE A 507 9.27 31.17 -2.98
C PHE A 507 9.20 31.54 -1.50
N LYS A 508 8.06 31.33 -0.85
CA LYS A 508 7.90 31.59 0.57
C LYS A 508 8.45 30.43 1.39
N TYR A 509 9.25 30.75 2.39
CA TYR A 509 9.74 29.77 3.37
C TYR A 509 9.82 30.44 4.74
N ARG A 510 8.90 30.05 5.63
CA ARG A 510 8.69 30.70 6.94
C ARG A 510 8.61 32.23 6.77
N ASN A 511 9.43 32.98 7.50
CA ASN A 511 9.45 34.45 7.46
C ASN A 511 10.22 35.02 6.27
N SER A 512 10.72 34.19 5.34
CA SER A 512 11.49 34.60 4.17
C SER A 512 10.73 34.45 2.84
N VAL A 513 11.09 35.30 1.88
CA VAL A 513 10.71 35.16 0.47
C VAL A 513 11.98 35.08 -0.36
N LEU A 514 12.17 33.94 -1.00
CA LEU A 514 13.40 33.60 -1.71
C LEU A 514 13.24 33.74 -3.22
N THR A 515 14.28 34.26 -3.86
CA THR A 515 14.53 34.07 -5.30
C THR A 515 15.75 33.18 -5.46
N ILE A 516 15.58 31.99 -6.02
CA ILE A 516 16.59 30.94 -6.05
C ILE A 516 16.99 30.69 -7.50
N SER A 517 18.26 30.84 -7.83
CA SER A 517 18.79 30.59 -9.17
C SER A 517 19.77 29.41 -9.15
N VAL A 518 19.58 28.44 -10.04
CA VAL A 518 20.49 27.30 -10.23
C VAL A 518 21.03 27.33 -11.66
N LYS A 519 22.36 27.33 -11.80
CA LYS A 519 23.06 27.41 -13.08
C LYS A 519 23.97 26.21 -13.33
N GLY A 520 23.82 25.59 -14.50
CA GLY A 520 24.67 24.52 -15.02
C GLY A 520 24.05 23.13 -14.85
N PHE A 521 24.91 22.12 -14.72
CA PHE A 521 24.55 20.71 -14.50
C PHE A 521 25.51 20.08 -13.49
N GLY A 522 25.11 18.96 -12.87
CA GLY A 522 25.95 18.18 -11.96
C GLY A 522 25.19 17.52 -10.82
N ASP A 523 25.91 16.75 -10.01
CA ASP A 523 25.44 16.06 -8.79
C ASP A 523 25.95 16.69 -7.48
N GLY A 524 26.30 17.97 -7.56
CA GLY A 524 26.81 18.77 -6.45
C GLY A 524 26.95 20.26 -6.79
N ILE A 525 27.23 21.06 -5.76
CA ILE A 525 27.33 22.52 -5.85
C ILE A 525 28.81 22.93 -5.91
N LYS A 526 29.13 23.83 -6.85
CA LYS A 526 30.44 24.50 -6.95
C LYS A 526 30.51 25.75 -6.09
N THR A 527 29.47 26.59 -6.15
CA THR A 527 29.36 27.80 -5.33
C THR A 527 27.92 28.01 -4.90
N PHE A 528 27.72 28.35 -3.64
CA PHE A 528 26.43 28.75 -3.07
C PHE A 528 26.56 30.16 -2.52
N LYS A 529 25.65 31.06 -2.89
CA LYS A 529 25.62 32.43 -2.39
C LYS A 529 24.25 32.77 -1.82
N LEU A 530 24.27 33.57 -0.76
CA LEU A 530 23.12 34.26 -0.20
C LEU A 530 23.40 35.77 -0.28
N ASP A 531 22.53 36.50 -0.99
CA ASP A 531 22.64 37.95 -1.22
C ASP A 531 24.03 38.37 -1.73
N GLY A 532 24.55 37.62 -2.71
CA GLY A 532 25.85 37.86 -3.34
C GLY A 532 27.05 37.37 -2.52
N LYS A 533 26.89 37.05 -1.23
CA LYS A 533 27.95 36.53 -0.36
C LYS A 533 28.05 35.01 -0.49
N VAL A 534 29.25 34.51 -0.75
CA VAL A 534 29.52 33.06 -0.78
C VAL A 534 29.40 32.48 0.63
N LEU A 535 28.60 31.42 0.79
CA LEU A 535 28.54 30.65 2.02
C LEU A 535 29.39 29.38 1.90
N LYS A 536 29.86 28.89 3.05
CA LYS A 536 30.62 27.64 3.14
C LYS A 536 29.71 26.42 2.98
N ASP A 537 28.52 26.51 3.57
CA ASP A 537 27.53 25.44 3.59
C ASP A 537 26.37 25.78 2.65
N ASN A 538 25.70 24.74 2.13
CA ASN A 538 24.64 24.88 1.13
C ASN A 538 23.25 24.89 1.77
N PHE A 539 23.08 25.61 2.88
CA PHE A 539 21.80 25.72 3.57
C PHE A 539 21.52 27.16 4.00
N ILE A 540 20.25 27.44 4.28
CA ILE A 540 19.83 28.65 5.00
C ILE A 540 19.19 28.25 6.34
N GLN A 541 19.36 29.11 7.34
CA GLN A 541 18.73 28.93 8.64
C GLN A 541 17.25 29.31 8.57
N THR A 542 16.45 28.68 9.42
CA THR A 542 15.00 28.95 9.51
C THR A 542 14.64 30.32 10.09
N SER A 543 15.59 30.95 10.78
CA SER A 543 15.50 32.31 11.29
C SER A 543 15.73 33.40 10.23
N LEU A 544 15.95 33.03 8.96
CA LEU A 544 16.09 33.99 7.87
C LEU A 544 14.75 34.70 7.62
N GLU A 545 14.76 36.04 7.54
CA GLU A 545 13.55 36.84 7.40
C GLU A 545 13.65 37.87 6.28
N GLY A 546 12.54 38.13 5.59
CA GLY A 546 12.48 39.10 4.52
C GLY A 546 12.88 38.53 3.16
N LYS A 547 13.31 39.39 2.23
CA LYS A 547 13.54 39.02 0.83
C LYS A 547 15.01 38.72 0.59
N HIS A 548 15.29 37.53 0.05
CA HIS A 548 16.66 37.08 -0.20
C HIS A 548 16.85 36.47 -1.58
N THR A 549 18.09 36.55 -2.09
CA THR A 549 18.50 35.89 -3.32
C THR A 549 19.51 34.79 -3.04
N ILE A 550 19.23 33.59 -3.54
CA ILE A 550 20.14 32.45 -3.50
C ILE A 550 20.65 32.17 -4.91
N GLU A 551 21.98 32.09 -5.07
CA GLU A 551 22.61 31.71 -6.33
C GLU A 551 23.43 30.44 -6.16
N ILE A 552 23.09 29.42 -6.94
CA ILE A 552 23.72 28.10 -6.94
C ILE A 552 24.36 27.85 -8.30
N VAL A 553 25.66 27.61 -8.31
CA VAL A 553 26.39 27.15 -9.50
C VAL A 553 26.72 25.68 -9.32
N MET A 554 26.31 24.85 -10.28
CA MET A 554 26.53 23.41 -10.23
C MET A 554 28.01 23.04 -10.48
N SER A 555 28.39 21.84 -10.04
CA SER A 555 29.75 21.30 -10.14
C SER A 555 30.26 21.10 -11.57
N GLY A 556 29.36 20.96 -12.55
CA GLY A 556 29.70 20.56 -13.93
C GLY A 556 30.16 19.10 -14.03
N LYS A 557 29.92 18.30 -12.99
CA LYS A 557 30.39 16.90 -12.88
C LYS A 557 29.25 16.00 -12.44
N THR A 558 29.22 14.80 -12.99
CA THR A 558 28.36 13.70 -12.59
C THR A 558 29.18 12.42 -12.57
N ALA A 559 28.85 11.51 -11.65
CA ALA A 559 29.43 10.18 -11.66
C ALA A 559 28.96 9.37 -12.88
N LYS A 560 29.87 8.60 -13.49
CA LYS A 560 29.48 7.57 -14.45
C LYS A 560 28.55 6.58 -13.76
N SER A 561 27.37 6.38 -14.33
CA SER A 561 26.31 5.56 -13.75
C SER A 561 25.66 4.67 -14.80
N LYS A 562 25.09 3.57 -14.32
CA LYS A 562 24.22 2.67 -15.08
C LYS A 562 22.96 2.41 -14.27
N PHE A 563 21.90 2.02 -14.96
CA PHE A 563 20.66 1.56 -14.35
C PHE A 563 20.17 0.35 -15.15
N ASN A 564 19.28 -0.44 -14.55
CA ASN A 564 18.83 -1.70 -15.14
C ASN A 564 17.63 -1.50 -16.08
N LEU A 565 17.90 -0.95 -17.26
CA LEU A 565 16.90 -0.84 -18.32
C LEU A 565 16.63 -2.22 -18.94
N VAL A 566 15.40 -2.71 -18.81
CA VAL A 566 14.95 -4.00 -19.34
C VAL A 566 13.80 -3.83 -20.33
N LYS A 567 13.59 -4.85 -21.17
CA LYS A 567 12.32 -4.96 -21.92
C LYS A 567 11.20 -5.29 -20.94
N ASN A 568 10.00 -4.74 -21.17
CA ASN A 568 8.85 -5.16 -20.37
C ASN A 568 8.60 -6.67 -20.55
N GLY A 569 8.18 -7.35 -19.49
CA GLY A 569 8.11 -8.80 -19.44
C GLY A 569 7.17 -9.31 -18.36
N TYR A 570 6.69 -10.54 -18.56
CA TYR A 570 5.67 -11.17 -17.74
C TYR A 570 6.21 -12.45 -17.09
N ALA A 571 5.77 -12.70 -15.86
CA ALA A 571 5.98 -13.98 -15.19
C ALA A 571 5.09 -15.06 -15.83
N PRO A 572 5.43 -16.36 -15.69
CA PRO A 572 4.50 -17.44 -15.99
C PRO A 572 3.33 -17.44 -15.00
N GLU A 573 2.24 -18.10 -15.37
CA GLU A 573 1.06 -18.24 -14.49
C GLU A 573 1.38 -19.02 -13.20
N THR A 574 0.72 -18.61 -12.13
CA THR A 574 0.78 -19.27 -10.81
C THR A 574 0.09 -20.64 -10.87
N PRO A 575 0.79 -21.74 -10.52
CA PRO A 575 0.16 -23.06 -10.45
C PRO A 575 -1.03 -23.10 -9.50
N LYS A 576 -2.08 -23.81 -9.89
CA LYS A 576 -3.17 -24.23 -8.99
C LYS A 576 -2.94 -25.68 -8.61
N ILE A 577 -2.69 -25.94 -7.34
CA ILE A 577 -2.32 -27.27 -6.85
C ILE A 577 -3.51 -27.94 -6.17
N LYS A 578 -3.64 -29.26 -6.36
CA LYS A 578 -4.61 -30.12 -5.67
C LYS A 578 -3.88 -31.21 -4.91
N LEU A 579 -4.33 -31.53 -3.69
CA LEU A 579 -3.82 -32.65 -2.90
C LEU A 579 -4.82 -33.81 -2.92
N THR A 580 -4.37 -34.99 -3.31
CA THR A 580 -5.17 -36.22 -3.27
C THR A 580 -4.28 -37.37 -2.81
N ASN A 581 -4.68 -38.08 -1.75
CA ASN A 581 -3.95 -39.23 -1.21
C ASN A 581 -2.44 -38.98 -1.00
N GLY A 582 -2.06 -37.80 -0.48
CA GLY A 582 -0.66 -37.44 -0.24
C GLY A 582 0.13 -37.03 -1.49
N GLN A 583 -0.52 -36.88 -2.65
CA GLN A 583 0.09 -36.42 -3.89
C GLN A 583 -0.45 -35.06 -4.29
N LEU A 584 0.47 -34.11 -4.54
CA LEU A 584 0.18 -32.84 -5.18
C LEU A 584 0.12 -33.04 -6.69
N SER A 585 -0.86 -32.40 -7.34
CA SER A 585 -0.97 -32.35 -8.80
C SER A 585 -1.37 -30.95 -9.26
N TRP A 586 -0.93 -30.58 -10.46
CA TRP A 586 -1.29 -29.32 -11.10
C TRP A 586 -1.30 -29.45 -12.63
N GLU A 587 -1.94 -28.49 -13.30
CA GLU A 587 -1.92 -28.43 -14.76
C GLU A 587 -0.57 -27.94 -15.29
N ARG A 588 -0.23 -28.37 -16.50
CA ARG A 588 1.00 -27.90 -17.15
C ARG A 588 0.82 -26.43 -17.56
N ILE A 589 1.65 -25.55 -16.99
CA ILE A 589 1.66 -24.14 -17.36
C ILE A 589 2.37 -23.94 -18.71
N PRO A 590 1.78 -23.22 -19.67
CA PRO A 590 2.43 -22.89 -20.94
C PRO A 590 3.79 -22.20 -20.73
N GLY A 591 4.81 -22.63 -21.47
CA GLY A 591 6.17 -22.09 -21.36
C GLY A 591 6.98 -22.53 -20.12
N ALA A 592 6.40 -23.33 -19.22
CA ALA A 592 7.11 -23.88 -18.07
C ALA A 592 8.24 -24.83 -18.49
N VAL A 593 9.44 -24.59 -17.96
CA VAL A 593 10.61 -25.49 -18.12
C VAL A 593 10.87 -26.33 -16.87
N GLN A 594 10.44 -25.85 -15.70
CA GLN A 594 10.60 -26.50 -14.40
C GLN A 594 9.57 -25.96 -13.40
N TYR A 595 9.21 -26.79 -12.42
CA TYR A 595 8.49 -26.38 -11.21
C TYR A 595 9.39 -26.52 -10.00
N ILE A 596 9.23 -25.60 -9.05
CA ILE A 596 9.90 -25.64 -7.74
C ILE A 596 8.85 -25.87 -6.67
N VAL A 597 9.01 -26.96 -5.91
CA VAL A 597 8.16 -27.31 -4.77
C VAL A 597 8.76 -26.71 -3.52
N TYR A 598 7.93 -25.99 -2.78
CA TYR A 598 8.23 -25.43 -1.47
C TYR A 598 7.59 -26.28 -0.38
N LYS A 599 8.28 -26.44 0.74
CA LYS A 599 7.80 -27.08 1.97
C LYS A 599 8.08 -26.14 3.12
N ASN A 600 7.06 -25.78 3.89
CA ASN A 600 7.17 -24.92 5.07
C ASN A 600 7.89 -23.58 4.78
N GLY A 601 7.58 -22.96 3.64
CA GLY A 601 8.14 -21.68 3.23
C GLY A 601 9.53 -21.76 2.57
N GLU A 602 10.14 -22.94 2.52
CA GLU A 602 11.49 -23.14 1.97
C GLU A 602 11.47 -23.96 0.68
N LYS A 603 12.44 -23.72 -0.20
CA LYS A 603 12.63 -24.53 -1.42
C LYS A 603 12.97 -25.97 -1.03
N PHE A 604 12.13 -26.92 -1.42
CA PHE A 604 12.27 -28.33 -1.06
C PHE A 604 12.76 -29.20 -2.21
N ALA A 605 12.18 -29.05 -3.39
CA ALA A 605 12.51 -29.88 -4.55
C ALA A 605 12.28 -29.12 -5.86
N SER A 606 12.89 -29.63 -6.94
CA SER A 606 12.60 -29.20 -8.29
C SER A 606 12.13 -30.38 -9.13
N THR A 607 11.14 -30.18 -10.00
CA THR A 607 10.59 -31.24 -10.85
C THR A 607 10.18 -30.70 -12.22
N LYS A 608 10.25 -31.54 -13.25
CA LYS A 608 9.64 -31.28 -14.57
C LYS A 608 8.26 -31.91 -14.70
N LYS A 609 7.92 -32.80 -13.77
CA LYS A 609 6.59 -33.41 -13.68
C LYS A 609 5.64 -32.43 -13.00
N ASN A 610 4.38 -32.54 -13.32
CA ASN A 610 3.27 -31.77 -12.75
C ASN A 610 2.58 -32.52 -11.59
N ILE A 611 3.34 -33.39 -10.94
CA ILE A 611 2.95 -34.14 -9.75
C ILE A 611 4.12 -34.19 -8.76
N PHE A 612 3.80 -34.26 -7.47
CA PHE A 612 4.78 -34.43 -6.41
C PHE A 612 4.19 -35.22 -5.23
N THR A 613 4.88 -36.26 -4.77
CA THR A 613 4.45 -37.05 -3.61
C THR A 613 4.97 -36.42 -2.32
N CYS A 614 4.07 -36.05 -1.41
CA CYS A 614 4.42 -35.55 -0.09
C CYS A 614 4.90 -36.69 0.81
N SER A 615 5.94 -36.45 1.61
CA SER A 615 6.43 -37.39 2.61
C SER A 615 6.02 -36.92 4.00
N GLN A 616 4.91 -37.45 4.51
CA GLN A 616 4.43 -37.04 5.83
C GLN A 616 5.20 -37.79 6.92
N LYS A 617 5.88 -37.05 7.80
CA LYS A 617 6.54 -37.65 8.98
C LYS A 617 5.72 -37.47 10.25
N TYR A 618 5.45 -36.26 10.77
CA TYR A 618 4.66 -36.12 12.02
C TYR A 618 3.89 -34.78 12.26
N SER A 619 4.28 -33.65 11.67
CA SER A 619 3.71 -32.31 11.95
C SER A 619 2.87 -31.72 10.80
N LEU A 620 2.28 -30.53 11.01
CA LEU A 620 1.62 -29.76 9.94
C LEU A 620 2.67 -29.30 8.92
N GLU A 621 2.55 -29.76 7.68
CA GLU A 621 3.43 -29.37 6.58
C GLU A 621 2.64 -28.58 5.54
N ALA A 622 3.15 -27.43 5.13
CA ALA A 622 2.55 -26.62 4.07
C ALA A 622 3.37 -26.75 2.78
N TYR A 623 2.71 -27.14 1.70
CA TYR A 623 3.33 -27.27 0.39
C TYR A 623 2.81 -26.23 -0.59
N GLN A 624 3.71 -25.68 -1.40
CA GLN A 624 3.40 -24.75 -2.48
C GLN A 624 4.25 -25.08 -3.71
N VAL A 625 3.82 -24.62 -4.89
CA VAL A 625 4.55 -24.80 -6.14
C VAL A 625 4.62 -23.49 -6.90
N LYS A 626 5.79 -23.19 -7.49
CA LYS A 626 5.94 -22.10 -8.48
C LYS A 626 6.48 -22.63 -9.80
N THR A 627 6.12 -21.95 -10.88
CA THR A 627 6.59 -22.19 -12.25
C THR A 627 7.86 -21.41 -12.52
N ILE A 628 8.81 -22.00 -13.26
CA ILE A 628 9.97 -21.32 -13.84
C ILE A 628 9.88 -21.43 -15.36
N ASP A 629 10.05 -20.31 -16.06
CA ASP A 629 10.08 -20.25 -17.53
C ASP A 629 11.50 -20.39 -18.11
N LYS A 630 11.62 -20.38 -19.44
CA LYS A 630 12.91 -20.49 -20.15
C LYS A 630 13.88 -19.33 -19.87
N ASN A 631 13.38 -18.19 -19.40
CA ASN A 631 14.18 -17.01 -19.05
C ASN A 631 14.53 -16.97 -17.56
N SER A 632 14.27 -18.06 -16.81
CA SER A 632 14.44 -18.15 -15.36
C SER A 632 13.57 -17.15 -14.56
N VAL A 633 12.44 -16.72 -15.15
CA VAL A 633 11.42 -15.93 -14.47
C VAL A 633 10.47 -16.86 -13.73
N ALA A 634 10.17 -16.52 -12.47
CA ALA A 634 9.29 -17.29 -11.61
C ALA A 634 7.87 -16.69 -11.57
N SER A 635 6.86 -17.56 -11.51
CA SER A 635 5.51 -17.19 -11.08
C SER A 635 5.49 -16.87 -9.58
N PHE A 636 4.35 -16.42 -9.06
CA PHE A 636 4.08 -16.57 -7.63
C PHE A 636 4.00 -18.05 -7.22
N LEU A 637 4.10 -18.31 -5.93
CA LEU A 637 3.77 -19.60 -5.32
C LEU A 637 2.25 -19.79 -5.36
N SER A 638 1.84 -21.04 -5.58
CA SER A 638 0.45 -21.49 -5.45
C SER A 638 -0.10 -21.24 -4.04
N GLU A 639 -1.41 -21.40 -3.87
CA GLU A 639 -2.01 -21.46 -2.53
C GLU A 639 -1.32 -22.55 -1.69
N PRO A 640 -1.01 -22.29 -0.40
CA PRO A 640 -0.47 -23.31 0.49
C PRO A 640 -1.49 -24.43 0.76
N VAL A 641 -1.12 -25.66 0.42
CA VAL A 641 -1.89 -26.85 0.79
C VAL A 641 -1.24 -27.53 1.99
N THR A 642 -1.99 -27.67 3.07
CA THR A 642 -1.51 -28.31 4.30
C THR A 642 -1.73 -29.81 4.28
N VAL A 643 -0.68 -30.58 4.52
CA VAL A 643 -0.72 -32.01 4.80
C VAL A 643 -0.63 -32.18 6.32
N ARG A 644 -1.66 -32.73 6.97
CA ARG A 644 -1.74 -32.86 8.44
C ARG A 644 -2.25 -34.23 8.87
N ARG A 645 -1.97 -34.63 10.12
CA ARG A 645 -2.51 -35.86 10.75
C ARG A 645 -3.58 -35.57 11.80
N GLU A 646 -3.34 -34.58 12.65
CA GLU A 646 -4.19 -34.26 13.81
C GLU A 646 -4.56 -32.77 13.77
N GLU A 647 -5.82 -32.47 14.07
CA GLU A 647 -6.28 -31.12 14.39
C GLU A 647 -7.30 -31.20 15.52
N LYS A 648 -7.32 -30.17 16.38
CA LYS A 648 -8.31 -30.03 17.43
C LYS A 648 -9.26 -28.91 17.04
N ILE A 649 -10.55 -29.24 16.99
CA ILE A 649 -11.65 -28.32 16.71
C ILE A 649 -12.34 -27.99 18.03
N ILE A 650 -12.54 -26.70 18.28
CA ILE A 650 -13.29 -26.18 19.41
C ILE A 650 -14.46 -25.39 18.83
N GLU A 651 -15.68 -25.93 18.92
CA GLU A 651 -16.91 -25.30 18.43
C GLU A 651 -17.25 -24.10 19.34
N MET A 652 -17.40 -22.90 18.77
CA MET A 652 -17.52 -21.67 19.56
C MET A 652 -18.87 -21.56 20.27
N GLU A 653 -19.92 -22.19 19.73
CA GLU A 653 -21.25 -22.21 20.34
C GLU A 653 -21.31 -22.93 21.70
N ASP A 654 -20.33 -23.80 22.01
CA ASP A 654 -20.28 -24.51 23.29
C ASP A 654 -19.70 -23.62 24.42
N TYR A 655 -19.17 -22.43 24.09
CA TYR A 655 -18.49 -21.51 25.02
C TYR A 655 -19.12 -20.11 25.09
N VAL A 656 -20.34 -19.96 24.56
CA VAL A 656 -21.14 -18.73 24.66
C VAL A 656 -22.52 -19.03 25.25
N SER A 657 -23.15 -18.02 25.87
CA SER A 657 -24.49 -18.17 26.45
C SER A 657 -25.59 -18.33 25.40
N THR A 658 -25.40 -17.75 24.22
CA THR A 658 -26.32 -17.82 23.08
C THR A 658 -25.56 -18.00 21.78
N TYR A 659 -26.05 -18.88 20.91
CA TYR A 659 -25.55 -19.06 19.55
C TYR A 659 -26.67 -18.85 18.52
N GLU A 660 -26.28 -18.59 17.28
CA GLU A 660 -27.20 -18.43 16.15
C GLU A 660 -26.95 -19.50 15.07
N ASN A 661 -27.94 -19.75 14.22
CA ASN A 661 -27.84 -20.71 13.11
C ASN A 661 -28.61 -20.23 11.86
N LYS A 662 -28.74 -18.90 11.72
CA LYS A 662 -29.53 -18.27 10.66
C LYS A 662 -28.89 -18.47 9.28
N TYR A 663 -27.57 -18.29 9.18
CA TYR A 663 -26.84 -18.44 7.92
C TYR A 663 -26.28 -19.86 7.80
N PRO A 664 -26.26 -20.47 6.61
CA PRO A 664 -25.75 -21.83 6.41
C PRO A 664 -24.21 -21.87 6.41
N ASN A 665 -23.65 -23.09 6.29
CA ASN A 665 -22.21 -23.37 6.14
C ASN A 665 -21.35 -23.30 7.42
N TYR A 666 -21.97 -23.33 8.61
CA TYR A 666 -21.30 -23.52 9.91
C TYR A 666 -21.16 -25.04 10.26
N SER A 667 -20.36 -25.40 11.26
CA SER A 667 -20.27 -26.75 11.84
C SER A 667 -20.98 -26.86 13.18
N GLY A 668 -21.15 -28.08 13.71
CA GLY A 668 -21.84 -28.24 14.99
C GLY A 668 -23.31 -27.80 14.94
N LYS A 669 -23.73 -27.03 15.95
CA LYS A 669 -25.13 -26.61 16.18
C LYS A 669 -25.41 -25.19 15.67
N GLY A 670 -24.38 -24.35 15.57
CA GLY A 670 -24.51 -22.95 15.18
C GLY A 670 -23.17 -22.23 15.20
N TYR A 671 -23.20 -20.92 15.38
CA TYR A 671 -22.03 -20.06 15.51
C TYR A 671 -22.23 -19.02 16.62
N ALA A 672 -21.14 -18.57 17.22
CA ALA A 672 -21.13 -17.45 18.16
C ALA A 672 -21.14 -16.12 17.40
N LYS A 673 -22.06 -15.21 17.72
CA LYS A 673 -22.05 -13.85 17.15
C LYS A 673 -21.27 -12.93 18.07
N ILE A 674 -20.18 -12.33 17.57
CA ILE A 674 -19.41 -11.33 18.31
C ILE A 674 -19.71 -9.91 17.80
N GLU A 675 -19.75 -8.96 18.73
CA GLU A 675 -19.96 -7.52 18.52
C GLU A 675 -18.97 -6.75 19.39
N LYS A 676 -18.85 -5.42 19.20
CA LYS A 676 -17.82 -4.58 19.87
C LYS A 676 -17.76 -4.80 21.39
N HIS A 677 -18.91 -4.87 22.05
CA HIS A 677 -19.01 -5.04 23.51
C HIS A 677 -19.47 -6.46 23.92
N HIS A 678 -19.20 -7.47 23.09
CA HIS A 678 -19.49 -8.86 23.44
C HIS A 678 -18.57 -9.37 24.55
N SER A 679 -19.09 -10.23 25.43
CA SER A 679 -18.29 -10.87 26.49
C SER A 679 -17.15 -11.72 25.94
N ASP A 680 -16.11 -11.91 26.73
CA ASP A 680 -14.99 -12.78 26.38
C ASP A 680 -15.46 -14.20 26.05
N ILE A 681 -14.83 -14.83 25.05
CA ILE A 681 -15.01 -16.25 24.75
C ILE A 681 -13.78 -17.00 25.28
N THR A 682 -14.00 -17.79 26.34
CA THR A 682 -12.93 -18.51 27.04
C THR A 682 -13.15 -20.02 26.96
N PHE A 683 -12.10 -20.76 26.60
CA PHE A 683 -12.15 -22.21 26.55
C PHE A 683 -10.82 -22.85 27.00
N PRO A 684 -10.88 -24.03 27.66
CA PRO A 684 -9.69 -24.78 28.04
C PRO A 684 -9.14 -25.58 26.86
N PHE A 685 -7.83 -25.79 26.85
CA PHE A 685 -7.15 -26.66 25.90
C PHE A 685 -6.05 -27.44 26.62
N THR A 686 -6.19 -28.77 26.65
CA THR A 686 -5.17 -29.66 27.21
C THR A 686 -4.34 -30.28 26.10
N THR A 687 -3.01 -30.24 26.25
CA THR A 687 -2.09 -30.92 25.33
C THR A 687 -1.08 -31.81 26.05
N GLU A 688 -0.87 -33.00 25.47
CA GLU A 688 0.15 -33.95 25.91
C GLU A 688 1.53 -33.71 25.28
N LYS A 689 1.59 -32.83 24.26
CA LYS A 689 2.81 -32.52 23.50
C LYS A 689 3.17 -31.05 23.73
N GLU A 690 4.31 -30.83 24.36
CA GLU A 690 4.95 -29.52 24.37
C GLU A 690 5.41 -29.16 22.95
N GLY A 691 5.24 -27.90 22.55
CA GLY A 691 5.70 -27.43 21.24
C GLY A 691 5.06 -26.14 20.78
N LEU A 692 5.35 -25.76 19.54
CA LEU A 692 4.76 -24.58 18.91
C LEU A 692 3.44 -24.96 18.24
N TYR A 693 2.36 -24.33 18.65
CA TYR A 693 1.03 -24.48 18.10
C TYR A 693 0.66 -23.29 17.22
N THR A 694 -0.30 -23.52 16.34
CA THR A 694 -1.01 -22.48 15.61
C THR A 694 -2.49 -22.56 15.88
N ILE A 695 -3.11 -21.40 16.08
CA ILE A 695 -4.54 -21.22 16.24
C ILE A 695 -5.08 -20.24 15.21
N ASP A 696 -6.20 -20.60 14.58
CA ASP A 696 -7.02 -19.72 13.74
C ASP A 696 -8.51 -20.02 13.98
N TYR A 697 -9.37 -19.08 13.58
CA TYR A 697 -10.81 -19.18 13.78
C TYR A 697 -11.51 -19.21 12.43
N ARG A 698 -12.47 -20.11 12.27
CA ARG A 698 -13.39 -20.07 11.13
C ARG A 698 -14.47 -19.04 11.43
N TYR A 699 -14.68 -18.10 10.51
CA TYR A 699 -15.59 -16.99 10.72
C TYR A 699 -16.24 -16.51 9.42
N ALA A 700 -17.33 -15.76 9.55
CA ALA A 700 -17.94 -14.96 8.49
C ALA A 700 -18.08 -13.50 8.92
N ASN A 701 -17.75 -12.57 8.02
CA ASN A 701 -17.95 -11.14 8.24
C ASN A 701 -18.55 -10.51 6.97
N GLY A 702 -19.86 -10.25 7.03
CA GLY A 702 -20.65 -9.64 5.96
C GLY A 702 -21.02 -8.17 6.22
N ASN A 703 -20.33 -7.47 7.14
CA ASN A 703 -20.72 -6.13 7.59
C ASN A 703 -20.56 -5.02 6.53
N GLY A 704 -19.81 -5.27 5.46
CA GLY A 704 -19.60 -4.28 4.41
C GLY A 704 -18.81 -4.80 3.20
N PRO A 705 -18.61 -3.95 2.18
CA PRO A 705 -17.91 -4.28 0.94
C PRO A 705 -16.42 -4.56 1.18
N ILE A 706 -15.79 -5.41 0.37
CA ILE A 706 -14.41 -5.86 0.61
C ILE A 706 -13.35 -4.75 0.60
N ASN A 707 -13.62 -3.55 0.06
CA ASN A 707 -12.63 -2.50 -0.19
C ASN A 707 -12.79 -1.22 0.67
N THR A 708 -13.80 -1.14 1.55
CA THR A 708 -14.11 0.09 2.31
C THR A 708 -14.91 -0.19 3.60
N ASP A 709 -15.48 0.85 4.20
CA ASP A 709 -16.36 0.86 5.39
C ASP A 709 -15.71 0.60 6.76
N ASN A 710 -14.47 0.12 6.81
CA ASN A 710 -13.69 0.00 8.04
C ASN A 710 -14.27 -0.97 9.10
N LYS A 711 -15.07 -1.97 8.70
CA LYS A 711 -15.82 -2.87 9.61
C LYS A 711 -15.14 -4.23 9.83
N CYS A 712 -13.81 -4.29 9.71
CA CYS A 712 -13.04 -5.48 10.06
C CYS A 712 -13.23 -5.81 11.56
N ALA A 713 -13.53 -7.07 11.89
CA ALA A 713 -13.58 -7.48 13.28
C ALA A 713 -12.17 -7.84 13.78
N ILE A 714 -11.86 -7.44 15.01
CA ILE A 714 -10.54 -7.67 15.61
C ILE A 714 -10.74 -8.09 17.06
N ARG A 715 -10.03 -9.12 17.50
CA ARG A 715 -10.01 -9.54 18.91
C ARG A 715 -8.60 -9.89 19.33
N SER A 716 -8.26 -9.55 20.56
CA SER A 716 -7.02 -9.98 21.19
C SER A 716 -7.14 -11.43 21.67
N LEU A 717 -6.18 -12.27 21.28
CA LEU A 717 -6.04 -13.63 21.80
C LEU A 717 -5.13 -13.62 23.02
N MET A 718 -5.64 -14.14 24.13
CA MET A 718 -4.88 -14.39 25.36
C MET A 718 -4.67 -15.89 25.56
N VAL A 719 -3.48 -16.29 26.02
CA VAL A 719 -3.16 -17.65 26.46
C VAL A 719 -2.61 -17.56 27.88
N ASP A 720 -3.26 -18.20 28.85
CA ASP A 720 -2.91 -18.15 30.28
C ASP A 720 -2.68 -16.71 30.76
N THR A 721 -3.62 -15.82 30.41
CA THR A 721 -3.61 -14.36 30.67
C THR A 721 -2.55 -13.54 29.92
N GLN A 722 -1.71 -14.15 29.07
CA GLN A 722 -0.70 -13.44 28.28
C GLN A 722 -1.19 -13.14 26.87
N PHE A 723 -0.95 -11.93 26.36
CA PHE A 723 -1.32 -11.56 25.00
C PHE A 723 -0.49 -12.33 23.97
N ALA A 724 -1.17 -13.17 23.19
CA ALA A 724 -0.57 -14.00 22.15
C ALA A 724 -0.54 -13.31 20.78
N GLY A 725 -1.53 -12.48 20.47
CA GLY A 725 -1.63 -11.75 19.20
C GLY A 725 -3.07 -11.37 18.84
N ALA A 726 -3.23 -10.54 17.82
CA ALA A 726 -4.54 -10.17 17.30
C ALA A 726 -5.09 -11.23 16.32
N ILE A 727 -6.37 -11.54 16.48
CA ILE A 727 -7.21 -12.28 15.54
C ILE A 727 -8.00 -11.26 14.74
N VAL A 728 -7.63 -11.13 13.48
CA VAL A 728 -8.18 -10.24 12.47
C VAL A 728 -9.14 -11.03 11.60
N MET A 729 -10.34 -10.50 11.46
CA MET A 729 -11.48 -11.10 10.75
C MET A 729 -12.08 -10.09 9.76
N PRO A 730 -11.39 -9.84 8.63
CA PRO A 730 -11.83 -8.86 7.65
C PRO A 730 -13.16 -9.19 7.00
N GLN A 731 -13.84 -8.18 6.46
CA GLN A 731 -15.07 -8.38 5.71
C GLN A 731 -14.79 -8.92 4.29
N PHE A 732 -15.62 -9.85 3.82
CA PHE A 732 -15.45 -10.50 2.50
C PHE A 732 -16.42 -9.97 1.43
N GLY A 733 -17.34 -9.11 1.81
CA GLY A 733 -18.37 -8.57 0.92
C GLY A 733 -19.64 -8.24 1.70
N GLU A 734 -20.38 -7.27 1.17
CA GLU A 734 -21.60 -6.80 1.81
C GLU A 734 -22.65 -7.91 1.87
N ASN A 735 -23.17 -8.19 3.06
CA ASN A 735 -24.13 -9.26 3.35
C ASN A 735 -23.65 -10.69 3.06
N SER A 736 -22.35 -10.91 2.87
CA SER A 736 -21.76 -12.24 2.63
C SER A 736 -21.64 -13.12 3.90
N TRP A 737 -22.71 -13.22 4.68
CA TRP A 737 -22.72 -13.94 5.97
C TRP A 737 -22.69 -15.47 5.88
N ASN A 738 -22.87 -16.02 4.67
CA ASN A 738 -22.78 -17.45 4.37
C ASN A 738 -21.37 -17.88 3.88
N VAL A 739 -20.43 -16.94 3.78
CA VAL A 739 -19.04 -17.18 3.36
C VAL A 739 -18.16 -17.28 4.60
N PHE A 740 -17.87 -18.52 5.01
CA PHE A 740 -16.99 -18.81 6.13
C PHE A 740 -15.56 -19.11 5.68
N ASN A 741 -14.61 -18.31 6.13
CA ASN A 741 -13.17 -18.45 5.88
C ASN A 741 -12.41 -18.52 7.20
N PHE A 742 -11.09 -18.69 7.14
CA PHE A 742 -10.24 -18.69 8.33
C PHE A 742 -9.63 -17.31 8.56
N SER A 743 -9.59 -16.89 9.83
CA SER A 743 -8.84 -15.73 10.27
C SER A 743 -7.36 -15.89 9.98
N ASN A 744 -6.58 -14.84 10.22
CA ASN A 744 -5.14 -15.04 10.37
C ASN A 744 -4.84 -16.05 11.49
N SER A 745 -3.68 -16.68 11.38
CA SER A 745 -3.18 -17.55 12.43
C SER A 745 -2.24 -16.84 13.40
N VAL A 746 -2.34 -17.21 14.67
CA VAL A 746 -1.41 -16.85 15.74
C VAL A 746 -0.63 -18.09 16.14
N GLN A 747 0.68 -17.93 16.37
CA GLN A 747 1.56 -19.02 16.80
C GLN A 747 1.89 -18.86 18.27
N VAL A 748 1.67 -19.91 19.07
CA VAL A 748 1.85 -19.90 20.52
C VAL A 748 2.63 -21.12 20.96
N TYR A 749 3.58 -20.95 21.88
CA TYR A 749 4.29 -22.07 22.49
C TYR A 749 3.49 -22.57 23.68
N LEU A 750 3.18 -23.87 23.72
CA LEU A 750 2.42 -24.49 24.80
C LEU A 750 3.27 -25.56 25.46
N THR A 751 3.26 -25.57 26.79
CA THR A 751 3.82 -26.64 27.60
C THR A 751 2.88 -27.85 27.61
N LYS A 752 3.36 -29.00 28.06
CA LYS A 752 2.45 -30.11 28.37
C LYS A 752 1.55 -29.73 29.55
N GLY A 753 0.23 -29.86 29.39
CA GLY A 753 -0.74 -29.54 30.44
C GLY A 753 -1.98 -28.86 29.93
N GLU A 754 -2.71 -28.23 30.84
CA GLU A 754 -3.90 -27.44 30.57
C GLU A 754 -3.54 -25.97 30.36
N HIS A 755 -4.12 -25.37 29.34
CA HIS A 755 -3.98 -23.97 28.98
C HIS A 755 -5.36 -23.34 28.81
N THR A 756 -5.49 -22.05 29.10
CA THR A 756 -6.74 -21.30 28.88
C THR A 756 -6.57 -20.34 27.72
N PHE A 757 -7.42 -20.46 26.71
CA PHE A 757 -7.50 -19.52 25.60
C PHE A 757 -8.66 -18.56 25.85
N THR A 758 -8.44 -17.27 25.65
CA THR A 758 -9.49 -16.24 25.75
C THR A 758 -9.43 -15.31 24.55
N LEU A 759 -10.55 -15.16 23.86
CA LEU A 759 -10.75 -14.16 22.82
C LEU A 759 -11.49 -12.97 23.43
N THR A 760 -10.83 -11.82 23.51
CA THR A 760 -11.32 -10.61 24.20
C THR A 760 -11.26 -9.39 23.29
N PHE A 761 -12.07 -8.37 23.60
CA PHE A 761 -12.03 -7.08 22.92
C PHE A 761 -11.30 -6.05 23.80
N ARG A 762 -10.14 -5.56 23.34
CA ARG A 762 -9.32 -4.52 23.99
C ARG A 762 -9.40 -3.21 23.21
N ASN A 763 -8.99 -2.10 23.82
CA ASN A 763 -8.97 -0.78 23.16
C ASN A 763 -8.11 -0.74 21.88
N SER A 764 -7.09 -1.59 21.78
CA SER A 764 -6.26 -1.77 20.58
C SER A 764 -6.95 -2.53 19.44
N ASP A 765 -8.06 -3.23 19.75
CA ASP A 765 -8.88 -3.94 18.77
C ASP A 765 -9.95 -3.05 18.11
N ASP A 766 -10.10 -1.80 18.56
CA ASP A 766 -11.10 -0.89 17.98
C ASP A 766 -10.70 -0.48 16.55
N ASN A 767 -11.59 -0.77 15.60
CA ASN A 767 -11.37 -0.52 14.18
C ASN A 767 -11.74 0.92 13.82
N MET A 768 -11.51 1.31 12.57
CA MET A 768 -11.75 2.70 12.15
C MET A 768 -13.23 3.02 11.90
N ASN A 769 -14.13 2.03 11.98
CA ASN A 769 -15.56 2.28 11.94
C ASN A 769 -16.05 2.89 13.27
N GLY A 770 -15.54 2.40 14.40
CA GLY A 770 -15.84 2.91 15.75
C GLY A 770 -17.16 2.39 16.35
N GLU A 771 -18.08 1.87 15.54
CA GLU A 771 -19.36 1.31 16.01
C GLU A 771 -19.43 -0.20 15.74
N ILE A 772 -19.18 -0.60 14.49
CA ILE A 772 -19.30 -1.99 14.03
C ILE A 772 -17.94 -2.67 14.08
N ASN A 773 -17.82 -3.64 14.99
CA ASN A 773 -16.65 -4.52 15.13
C ASN A 773 -17.11 -5.94 15.49
N GLY A 774 -17.72 -6.63 14.53
CA GLY A 774 -18.38 -7.92 14.75
C GLY A 774 -18.20 -8.92 13.62
N ALA A 775 -18.38 -10.19 13.94
CA ALA A 775 -18.26 -11.33 13.03
C ALA A 775 -19.06 -12.52 13.59
N LEU A 776 -19.26 -13.54 12.76
CA LEU A 776 -19.80 -14.84 13.17
C LEU A 776 -18.65 -15.82 13.33
N LEU A 777 -18.45 -16.38 14.51
CA LEU A 777 -17.40 -17.33 14.83
C LEU A 777 -17.96 -18.75 14.89
N ASP A 778 -17.42 -19.63 14.05
CA ASP A 778 -17.84 -21.02 13.93
C ASP A 778 -17.02 -21.91 14.89
N TYR A 779 -15.75 -22.15 14.57
CA TYR A 779 -14.84 -22.91 15.45
C TYR A 779 -13.42 -22.38 15.43
N ALA A 780 -12.66 -22.68 16.48
CA ALA A 780 -11.21 -22.53 16.50
C ALA A 780 -10.53 -23.85 16.07
N ARG A 781 -9.43 -23.73 15.32
CA ARG A 781 -8.53 -24.86 15.02
C ARG A 781 -7.21 -24.69 15.74
N ILE A 782 -6.83 -25.69 16.54
CA ILE A 782 -5.51 -25.74 17.18
C ILE A 782 -4.70 -26.89 16.58
N ARG A 783 -3.49 -26.58 16.08
CA ARG A 783 -2.63 -27.55 15.38
C ARG A 783 -1.18 -27.40 15.83
N LEU A 784 -0.51 -28.52 16.07
CA LEU A 784 0.93 -28.56 16.38
C LEU A 784 1.77 -28.31 15.11
N LEU A 785 2.67 -27.33 15.15
CA LEU A 785 3.59 -26.98 14.06
C LEU A 785 4.95 -27.69 14.18
N LYS A 786 5.58 -27.63 15.36
CA LYS A 786 6.91 -28.20 15.60
C LYS A 786 7.11 -28.56 17.06
#